data_AF-A0A7X6XPC4-F1
#
_entry.id   AF-A0A7X6XPC4-F1
#
_cell.length_a   1.000
_cell.length_b   1.000
_cell.length_c   1.000
_cell.angle_alpha   90.00
_cell.angle_beta   90.00
_cell.angle_gamma   90.00
#
_symmetry.space_group_name_H-M   'P 1'
#
loop_
_entity.id
_entity.type
_entity.pdbx_description
1 polymer ?
#
loop_
_entity_poly.entity_id
_entity_poly.type
_entity_poly.pdbx_seq_one_letter_code
_entity_poly.pdbx_strand_id
1 'polypeptide(L)'
;MLPSVLLRFARCLPWAFVVALLVGAGAFPAGAQPEPEVVAEWRFDRPEILQTLAPANWEQIAVRDGVLQGRTRYDSMLSLPPVSLDAARIRVVGLRVRSDTSGGGELFFRRGDEPFADARCIPWEIPGDGEWHDLYVPISNPEWQGTITGLRLDPINPAAQISVAWLRLLTAAPNNRVPNGGFEEGLEPWRLTGDGTLLPRGASGRRALRLAPRARAVSAPVDFSFLGTYRLRAQTRGGAGSLSLRFRDLDGRPVGKPITLQAKASAGWAPVSLTFDTPLLAAEGTITLAGGSQATEWDAVALDEVARFPVETGPEPHRSWRASWIWHPQAGDGMTAAFRTTLNLPAGKVEHALLLVTGDDAFTLFVNGRKVAADEAVDGWRTPELVDLRRHLRPGRNVIAAKVRELQSAEGLLVEGEIRVGGRTIRVASGSAWRATLDPAPGWEQPDFDDSAWVRARSLGRPPISPWGPLEKPHLGPLTPAAVVRRQVPATIRAGSTVRLGATFRTRATGSIVAELVRGDLRVPLQPAGGWRPRRQGDLVTVGPAAVTVPEFVPGGRYRLRFAPTGTTLLGRWDGRVSGPTVTVQPRRPGPLARAEVRPYRGVPTLFLNGKPDAGMHYIHIRDVPFHVRNLAGAGVHLYVVDVLNIGWVGPDRYDYAIPDRMILSVLRHDPQAYIIPTFDLSGKAFPFWRDLVPRDEWTTTDDGQHNVGDYAGQRNEFPSLASPTWARLTHAALRRFARHLYASPFADRIVGYWPCDGISWEWFPWGAQSEEWVDYSPAYLRAFQSWLRRQYPDLAALNRAWHTQLASYDDVRLPTKAERLATDRLAFRDPAGPLRRVTD
;
A
#
# COMPACT_ATOMS: atom_id res chain seq x y z
N MET A 1 -58.33 -1.66 -10.28
CA MET A 1 -57.43 -2.68 -9.69
C MET A 1 -56.17 -2.87 -10.54
N LEU A 2 -55.40 -1.79 -10.77
CA LEU A 2 -54.15 -1.81 -11.56
C LEU A 2 -52.87 -1.27 -10.87
N PRO A 3 -52.83 -0.71 -9.63
CA PRO A 3 -51.56 -0.27 -9.04
C PRO A 3 -50.79 -1.35 -8.25
N SER A 4 -51.36 -2.51 -7.95
CA SER A 4 -50.74 -3.52 -7.07
C SER A 4 -49.90 -4.59 -7.78
N VAL A 5 -49.92 -4.65 -9.12
CA VAL A 5 -49.16 -5.62 -9.93
C VAL A 5 -47.81 -5.06 -10.38
N LEU A 6 -47.72 -3.76 -10.65
CA LEU A 6 -46.45 -3.09 -11.04
C LEU A 6 -45.43 -3.01 -9.89
N LEU A 7 -45.88 -2.95 -8.63
CA LEU A 7 -44.98 -2.99 -7.47
C LEU A 7 -44.43 -4.39 -7.14
N ARG A 8 -44.99 -5.47 -7.72
CA ARG A 8 -44.47 -6.84 -7.55
C ARG A 8 -43.53 -7.27 -8.68
N PHE A 9 -43.63 -6.69 -9.88
CA PHE A 9 -42.71 -6.98 -10.99
C PHE A 9 -41.33 -6.32 -10.86
N ALA A 10 -41.21 -5.23 -10.10
CA ALA A 10 -39.93 -4.56 -9.85
C ALA A 10 -38.98 -5.33 -8.88
N ARG A 11 -39.41 -6.47 -8.33
CA ARG A 11 -38.61 -7.30 -7.41
C ARG A 11 -37.94 -8.52 -8.07
N CYS A 12 -38.14 -8.75 -9.37
CA CYS A 12 -37.65 -9.95 -10.06
C CYS A 12 -36.87 -9.67 -11.35
N LEU A 13 -36.21 -8.51 -11.48
CA LEU A 13 -35.17 -8.34 -12.50
C LEU A 13 -33.80 -8.75 -11.91
N PRO A 14 -33.01 -9.57 -12.62
CA PRO A 14 -31.66 -9.90 -12.18
C PRO A 14 -30.82 -8.63 -12.16
N TRP A 15 -30.11 -8.41 -11.05
CA TRP A 15 -29.21 -7.27 -10.83
C TRP A 15 -28.23 -7.05 -11.99
N ALA A 16 -27.86 -8.11 -12.73
CA ALA A 16 -27.00 -8.03 -13.91
C ALA A 16 -27.55 -7.13 -15.04
N PHE A 17 -28.87 -7.01 -15.21
CA PHE A 17 -29.46 -6.20 -16.28
C PHE A 17 -29.56 -4.71 -15.92
N VAL A 18 -29.66 -4.39 -14.62
CA VAL A 18 -29.61 -3.00 -14.12
C VAL A 18 -28.18 -2.48 -14.14
N VAL A 19 -27.19 -3.33 -13.86
CA VAL A 19 -25.76 -2.98 -13.98
C VAL A 19 -25.37 -2.75 -15.45
N ALA A 20 -25.85 -3.57 -16.39
CA ALA A 20 -25.56 -3.37 -17.81
C ALA A 20 -26.16 -2.07 -18.40
N LEU A 21 -27.35 -1.66 -17.94
CA LEU A 21 -27.96 -0.38 -18.33
C LEU A 21 -27.29 0.83 -17.66
N LEU A 22 -26.72 0.68 -16.46
CA LEU A 22 -25.91 1.72 -15.81
C LEU A 22 -24.50 1.85 -16.40
N VAL A 23 -23.94 0.77 -16.97
CA VAL A 23 -22.67 0.83 -17.72
C VAL A 23 -22.85 1.46 -19.11
N GLY A 24 -24.04 1.34 -19.72
CA GLY A 24 -24.35 1.88 -21.06
C GLY A 24 -24.86 3.33 -21.10
N ALA A 25 -25.32 3.89 -19.97
CA ALA A 25 -25.72 5.29 -19.86
C ALA A 25 -24.76 6.01 -18.91
N GLY A 26 -23.74 6.67 -19.47
CA GLY A 26 -22.67 7.37 -18.75
C GLY A 26 -23.18 8.47 -17.81
N ALA A 27 -23.60 8.07 -16.62
CA ALA A 27 -23.86 8.93 -15.47
C ALA A 27 -23.38 8.21 -14.20
N PHE A 28 -22.11 7.79 -14.19
CA PHE A 28 -21.40 7.74 -12.91
C PHE A 28 -21.34 9.20 -12.39
N PRO A 29 -21.70 9.48 -11.12
CA PRO A 29 -21.24 10.72 -10.50
C PRO A 29 -19.72 10.73 -10.69
N ALA A 30 -19.17 11.85 -11.16
CA ALA A 30 -17.76 11.98 -11.47
C ALA A 30 -16.95 11.43 -10.29
N GLY A 31 -16.39 10.21 -10.45
CA GLY A 31 -15.54 9.62 -9.45
C GLY A 31 -14.40 10.59 -9.18
N ALA A 32 -13.88 10.60 -7.95
CA ALA A 32 -12.70 11.38 -7.61
C ALA A 32 -11.65 11.17 -8.70
N GLN A 33 -11.42 12.21 -9.51
CA GLN A 33 -10.43 12.16 -10.57
C GLN A 33 -9.09 11.89 -9.88
N PRO A 34 -8.31 10.88 -10.31
CA PRO A 34 -7.03 10.58 -9.69
C PRO A 34 -6.17 11.85 -9.61
N GLU A 35 -5.39 12.02 -8.54
CA GLU A 35 -4.48 13.17 -8.45
C GLU A 35 -3.64 13.24 -9.73
N PRO A 36 -3.44 14.45 -10.30
CA PRO A 36 -2.68 14.58 -11.54
C PRO A 36 -1.29 13.97 -11.39
N GLU A 37 -0.92 13.09 -12.32
CA GLU A 37 0.42 12.53 -12.38
C GLU A 37 1.47 13.64 -12.59
N VAL A 38 2.54 13.61 -11.78
CA VAL A 38 3.74 14.41 -11.99
C VAL A 38 4.65 13.70 -12.99
N VAL A 39 4.64 14.17 -14.24
CA VAL A 39 5.45 13.61 -15.34
C VAL A 39 6.94 13.93 -15.15
N ALA A 40 7.26 15.12 -14.63
CA ALA A 40 8.61 15.53 -14.27
C ALA A 40 8.59 16.55 -13.13
N GLU A 41 9.64 16.55 -12.30
CA GLU A 41 9.80 17.46 -11.16
C GLU A 41 11.25 17.91 -10.98
N TRP A 42 11.41 19.20 -10.67
CA TRP A 42 12.65 19.77 -10.13
C TRP A 42 12.36 20.35 -8.76
N ARG A 43 12.91 19.72 -7.72
CA ARG A 43 12.83 20.21 -6.34
C ARG A 43 14.09 20.99 -6.01
N PHE A 44 13.94 22.24 -5.62
CA PHE A 44 15.07 23.09 -5.27
C PHE A 44 15.39 23.03 -3.77
N ASP A 45 15.31 21.84 -3.18
CA ASP A 45 15.43 21.62 -1.73
C ASP A 45 16.81 21.17 -1.27
N ARG A 46 17.73 20.96 -2.23
CA ARG A 46 19.07 20.44 -2.01
C ARG A 46 20.13 21.26 -2.75
N PRO A 47 21.22 21.71 -2.10
CA PRO A 47 22.27 22.50 -2.75
C PRO A 47 22.88 21.87 -4.01
N GLU A 48 22.89 20.54 -4.10
CA GLU A 48 23.41 19.79 -5.25
C GLU A 48 22.71 20.13 -6.55
N ILE A 49 21.43 20.57 -6.51
CA ILE A 49 20.70 20.91 -7.74
C ILE A 49 21.35 22.06 -8.51
N LEU A 50 22.02 22.99 -7.82
CA LEU A 50 22.72 24.11 -8.45
C LEU A 50 23.84 23.65 -9.39
N GLN A 51 24.38 22.45 -9.20
CA GLN A 51 25.40 21.87 -10.09
C GLN A 51 24.82 21.41 -11.43
N THR A 52 23.49 21.28 -11.51
CA THR A 52 22.77 20.79 -12.69
C THR A 52 22.08 21.93 -13.45
N LEU A 53 22.04 23.13 -12.86
CA LEU A 53 21.40 24.31 -13.43
C LEU A 53 22.46 25.23 -14.05
N ALA A 54 22.10 25.92 -15.12
CA ALA A 54 22.89 27.05 -15.63
C ALA A 54 22.11 28.36 -15.42
N PRO A 55 22.33 29.06 -14.28
CA PRO A 55 21.71 30.35 -14.01
C PRO A 55 22.38 31.48 -14.80
N ALA A 56 21.60 32.41 -15.33
CA ALA A 56 22.10 33.68 -15.84
C ALA A 56 21.18 34.84 -15.45
N ASN A 57 21.75 36.03 -15.26
CA ASN A 57 21.08 37.23 -14.76
C ASN A 57 20.51 37.06 -13.34
N TRP A 58 21.30 36.45 -12.44
CA TRP A 58 21.02 36.30 -11.01
C TRP A 58 22.14 36.86 -10.14
N GLU A 59 21.77 37.31 -8.95
CA GLU A 59 22.68 37.65 -7.86
C GLU A 59 22.39 36.77 -6.64
N GLN A 60 23.46 36.32 -5.97
CA GLN A 60 23.38 35.60 -4.70
C GLN A 60 22.50 34.33 -4.73
N ILE A 61 22.45 33.64 -5.88
CA ILE A 61 21.69 32.40 -6.02
C ILE A 61 22.24 31.32 -5.08
N ALA A 62 21.38 30.76 -4.24
CA ALA A 62 21.72 29.70 -3.29
C ALA A 62 20.48 28.86 -2.94
N VAL A 63 20.69 27.63 -2.50
CA VAL A 63 19.63 26.85 -1.82
C VAL A 63 19.78 27.04 -0.32
N ARG A 64 18.77 27.61 0.33
CA ARG A 64 18.72 27.87 1.78
C ARG A 64 17.34 27.48 2.31
N ASP A 65 17.30 26.87 3.49
CA ASP A 65 16.07 26.42 4.14
C ASP A 65 15.20 25.51 3.25
N GLY A 66 15.85 24.70 2.39
CA GLY A 66 15.17 23.78 1.50
C GLY A 66 14.46 24.42 0.30
N VAL A 67 14.86 25.62 -0.13
CA VAL A 67 14.35 26.28 -1.35
C VAL A 67 15.45 27.04 -2.10
N LEU A 68 15.31 27.24 -3.42
CA LEU A 68 16.15 28.15 -4.20
C LEU A 68 15.81 29.59 -3.81
N GLN A 69 16.82 30.41 -3.56
CA GLN A 69 16.69 31.82 -3.24
C GLN A 69 17.72 32.62 -4.03
N GLY A 70 17.35 33.82 -4.49
CA GLY A 70 18.26 34.73 -5.17
C GLY A 70 17.56 36.00 -5.61
N ARG A 71 18.36 37.00 -5.99
CA ARG A 71 17.84 38.24 -6.57
C ARG A 71 17.94 38.16 -8.08
N THR A 72 16.82 38.30 -8.77
CA THR A 72 16.77 38.31 -10.23
C THR A 72 17.22 39.66 -10.77
N ARG A 73 17.78 39.68 -11.98
CA ARG A 73 17.92 40.86 -12.83
C ARG A 73 16.91 40.78 -13.98
N TYR A 74 16.88 41.79 -14.83
CA TYR A 74 16.14 41.73 -16.10
C TYR A 74 16.56 40.48 -16.88
N ASP A 75 15.58 39.76 -17.43
CA ASP A 75 15.79 38.52 -18.19
C ASP A 75 16.51 37.40 -17.40
N SER A 76 16.08 37.15 -16.16
CA SER A 76 16.63 36.08 -15.33
C SER A 76 16.23 34.70 -15.82
N MET A 77 17.21 33.80 -15.98
CA MET A 77 17.01 32.47 -16.57
C MET A 77 17.68 31.37 -15.75
N LEU A 78 17.08 30.18 -15.77
CA LEU A 78 17.58 28.94 -15.19
C LEU A 78 17.43 27.82 -16.23
N SER A 79 18.52 27.49 -16.94
CA SER A 79 18.48 26.35 -17.87
C SER A 79 18.50 25.04 -17.08
N LEU A 80 17.54 24.17 -17.38
CA LEU A 80 17.40 22.86 -16.74
C LEU A 80 18.23 21.79 -17.49
N PRO A 81 18.57 20.67 -16.84
CA PRO A 81 19.19 19.54 -17.52
C PRO A 81 18.38 19.06 -18.73
N PRO A 82 19.03 18.47 -19.75
CA PRO A 82 18.32 17.86 -20.88
C PRO A 82 17.26 16.84 -20.41
N VAL A 83 16.14 16.82 -21.10
CA VAL A 83 15.00 15.94 -20.79
C VAL A 83 14.60 15.13 -22.03
N SER A 84 13.71 14.16 -21.84
CA SER A 84 13.00 13.49 -22.94
C SER A 84 11.56 13.28 -22.48
N LEU A 85 10.70 14.23 -22.82
CA LEU A 85 9.31 14.27 -22.34
C LEU A 85 8.34 14.22 -23.51
N ASP A 86 7.32 13.38 -23.41
CA ASP A 86 6.20 13.37 -24.35
C ASP A 86 5.26 14.54 -24.04
N ALA A 87 5.25 15.54 -24.91
CA ALA A 87 4.40 16.73 -24.78
C ALA A 87 2.91 16.36 -24.69
N ALA A 88 2.48 15.26 -25.34
CA ALA A 88 1.09 14.84 -25.36
C ALA A 88 0.57 14.36 -24.00
N ARG A 89 1.46 14.05 -23.05
CA ARG A 89 1.08 13.67 -21.68
C ARG A 89 0.96 14.86 -20.75
N ILE A 90 1.61 15.98 -21.06
CA ILE A 90 1.73 17.13 -20.16
C ILE A 90 0.70 18.17 -20.58
N ARG A 91 -0.13 18.60 -19.61
CA ARG A 91 -1.18 19.60 -19.82
C ARG A 91 -0.99 20.84 -18.96
N VAL A 92 -0.20 20.76 -17.89
CA VAL A 92 -0.05 21.85 -16.92
C VAL A 92 1.40 21.99 -16.48
N VAL A 93 1.89 23.23 -16.40
CA VAL A 93 3.14 23.59 -15.71
C VAL A 93 2.81 24.04 -14.30
N GLY A 94 3.39 23.40 -13.30
CA GLY A 94 3.28 23.79 -11.90
C GLY A 94 4.53 24.51 -11.41
N LEU A 95 4.41 25.63 -10.70
CA LEU A 95 5.53 26.35 -10.10
C LEU A 95 5.18 26.80 -8.67
N ARG A 96 5.99 26.45 -7.67
CA ARG A 96 5.87 27.02 -6.33
C ARG A 96 6.90 28.11 -6.09
N VAL A 97 6.44 29.34 -5.97
CA VAL A 97 7.27 30.54 -5.96
C VAL A 97 6.71 31.61 -5.04
N ARG A 98 7.59 32.46 -4.52
CA ARG A 98 7.25 33.73 -3.87
C ARG A 98 8.17 34.83 -4.38
N SER A 99 7.65 36.05 -4.45
CA SER A 99 8.38 37.23 -4.91
C SER A 99 7.99 38.43 -4.05
N ASP A 100 8.92 39.38 -3.87
CA ASP A 100 8.65 40.70 -3.28
C ASP A 100 8.11 41.72 -4.30
N THR A 101 8.14 41.36 -5.59
CA THR A 101 7.76 42.22 -6.71
C THR A 101 6.91 41.45 -7.70
N SER A 102 5.78 42.03 -8.13
CA SER A 102 4.93 41.39 -9.13
C SER A 102 5.58 41.46 -10.52
N GLY A 103 5.40 40.42 -11.32
CA GLY A 103 5.93 40.40 -12.68
C GLY A 103 5.59 39.12 -13.44
N GLY A 104 5.72 39.18 -14.76
CA GLY A 104 5.55 38.03 -15.64
C GLY A 104 6.79 37.13 -15.66
N GLY A 105 6.61 35.84 -15.87
CA GLY A 105 7.68 34.85 -16.07
C GLY A 105 7.24 33.77 -17.04
N GLU A 106 8.18 32.93 -17.47
CA GLU A 106 7.99 32.04 -18.62
C GLU A 106 8.76 30.72 -18.45
N LEU A 107 8.19 29.62 -18.95
CA LEU A 107 8.94 28.39 -19.21
C LEU A 107 9.20 28.27 -20.70
N PHE A 108 10.45 28.42 -21.12
CA PHE A 108 10.88 28.14 -22.47
C PHE A 108 11.13 26.65 -22.68
N PHE A 109 10.80 26.16 -23.88
CA PHE A 109 11.01 24.76 -24.26
C PHE A 109 11.59 24.61 -25.67
N ARG A 110 12.22 23.47 -25.94
CA ARG A 110 12.76 23.11 -27.26
C ARG A 110 12.61 21.61 -27.58
N ARG A 111 12.70 21.28 -28.86
CA ARG A 111 12.64 19.91 -29.42
C ARG A 111 13.96 19.61 -30.15
N GLY A 112 14.47 18.40 -30.01
CA GLY A 112 15.78 18.03 -30.58
C GLY A 112 16.88 19.02 -30.21
N ASP A 113 17.56 19.54 -31.23
CA ASP A 113 18.64 20.53 -31.12
C ASP A 113 18.20 21.96 -31.48
N GLU A 114 16.89 22.23 -31.60
CA GLU A 114 16.38 23.58 -31.87
C GLU A 114 16.79 24.58 -30.76
N PRO A 115 17.03 25.86 -31.07
CA PRO A 115 17.26 26.88 -30.04
C PRO A 115 15.97 27.20 -29.27
N PHE A 116 16.09 27.77 -28.07
CA PHE A 116 14.94 28.42 -27.41
C PHE A 116 14.49 29.63 -28.22
N ALA A 117 13.17 29.86 -28.29
CA ALA A 117 12.57 30.95 -29.06
C ALA A 117 11.28 31.44 -28.39
N ASP A 118 10.92 32.71 -28.61
CA ASP A 118 9.75 33.38 -28.01
C ASP A 118 8.43 32.67 -28.34
N ALA A 119 8.32 32.06 -29.53
CA ALA A 119 7.15 31.26 -29.90
C ALA A 119 6.99 29.99 -29.05
N ARG A 120 8.03 29.54 -28.35
CA ARG A 120 8.08 28.31 -27.53
C ARG A 120 8.27 28.62 -26.05
N CYS A 121 7.36 29.42 -25.51
CA CYS A 121 7.27 29.70 -24.09
C CYS A 121 5.86 29.45 -23.53
N ILE A 122 5.78 29.21 -22.23
CA ILE A 122 4.54 29.11 -21.47
C ILE A 122 4.58 30.21 -20.40
N PRO A 123 3.84 31.31 -20.56
CA PRO A 123 3.92 32.46 -19.66
C PRO A 123 3.04 32.31 -18.40
N TRP A 124 3.40 33.02 -17.35
CA TRP A 124 2.65 33.17 -16.10
C TRP A 124 2.89 34.53 -15.46
N GLU A 125 2.13 34.83 -14.39
CA GLU A 125 2.34 36.01 -13.55
C GLU A 125 2.60 35.57 -12.10
N ILE A 126 3.55 36.23 -11.45
CA ILE A 126 3.87 36.03 -10.03
C ILE A 126 3.45 37.28 -9.24
N PRO A 127 2.65 37.14 -8.18
CA PRO A 127 2.40 38.22 -7.24
C PRO A 127 3.61 38.60 -6.38
N GLY A 128 3.79 39.90 -6.17
CA GLY A 128 4.83 40.49 -5.32
C GLY A 128 4.41 40.73 -3.87
N ASP A 129 3.66 39.81 -3.27
CA ASP A 129 3.16 39.96 -1.90
C ASP A 129 4.05 39.28 -0.85
N GLY A 130 5.16 38.65 -1.25
CA GLY A 130 6.08 37.93 -0.38
C GLY A 130 5.59 36.56 0.10
N GLU A 131 4.36 36.17 -0.25
CA GLU A 131 3.75 34.90 0.17
C GLU A 131 4.04 33.78 -0.84
N TRP A 132 3.93 32.52 -0.38
CA TRP A 132 4.06 31.37 -1.27
C TRP A 132 2.81 31.21 -2.14
N HIS A 133 3.03 31.11 -3.45
CA HIS A 133 2.02 30.78 -4.45
C HIS A 133 2.38 29.49 -5.17
N ASP A 134 1.36 28.66 -5.42
CA ASP A 134 1.47 27.51 -6.32
C ASP A 134 0.73 27.89 -7.62
N LEU A 135 1.49 28.15 -8.68
CA LEU A 135 0.96 28.45 -10.00
C LEU A 135 0.77 27.14 -10.77
N TYR A 136 -0.37 26.99 -11.44
CA TYR A 136 -0.67 25.86 -12.32
C TYR A 136 -1.18 26.40 -13.64
N VAL A 137 -0.30 26.43 -14.63
CA VAL A 137 -0.51 27.09 -15.91
C VAL A 137 -0.89 26.04 -16.95
N PRO A 138 -2.13 26.07 -17.49
CA PRO A 138 -2.51 25.21 -18.59
C PRO A 138 -1.61 25.47 -19.80
N ILE A 139 -1.16 24.40 -20.44
CA ILE A 139 -0.34 24.51 -21.64
C ILE A 139 -1.27 24.64 -22.85
N SER A 140 -1.38 25.86 -23.36
CA SER A 140 -2.15 26.18 -24.56
C SER A 140 -1.28 26.53 -25.76
N ASN A 141 0.04 26.53 -25.61
CA ASN A 141 0.96 26.89 -26.70
C ASN A 141 0.94 25.81 -27.80
N PRO A 142 0.58 26.14 -29.06
CA PRO A 142 0.47 25.16 -30.14
C PRO A 142 1.81 24.50 -30.53
N GLU A 143 2.95 25.13 -30.19
CA GLU A 143 4.27 24.54 -30.40
C GLU A 143 4.60 23.44 -29.38
N TRP A 144 3.80 23.27 -28.32
CA TRP A 144 3.97 22.20 -27.34
C TRP A 144 3.50 20.85 -27.89
N GLN A 145 4.35 20.23 -28.70
CA GLN A 145 4.07 18.95 -29.36
C GLN A 145 5.34 18.13 -29.57
N GLY A 146 5.18 16.81 -29.75
CA GLY A 146 6.28 15.87 -29.92
C GLY A 146 7.12 15.68 -28.66
N THR A 147 8.41 15.39 -28.83
CA THR A 147 9.33 15.16 -27.70
C THR A 147 10.02 16.46 -27.29
N ILE A 148 9.78 16.91 -26.06
CA ILE A 148 10.49 18.04 -25.46
C ILE A 148 11.85 17.56 -24.95
N THR A 149 12.92 18.23 -25.39
CA THR A 149 14.31 17.84 -25.11
C THR A 149 15.05 18.81 -24.19
N GLY A 150 14.54 20.04 -24.03
CA GLY A 150 15.15 21.05 -23.17
C GLY A 150 14.14 22.05 -22.63
N LEU A 151 14.43 22.55 -21.44
CA LEU A 151 13.60 23.49 -20.69
C LEU A 151 14.47 24.58 -20.07
N ARG A 152 13.96 25.81 -20.06
CA ARG A 152 14.58 26.97 -19.40
C ARG A 152 13.52 27.72 -18.63
N LEU A 153 13.71 27.80 -17.32
CA LEU A 153 12.80 28.48 -16.40
C LEU A 153 13.25 29.94 -16.25
N ASP A 154 12.40 30.87 -16.68
CA ASP A 154 12.61 32.30 -16.54
C ASP A 154 11.58 32.79 -15.51
N PRO A 155 11.89 32.71 -14.20
CA PRO A 155 10.84 32.73 -13.18
C PRO A 155 10.10 34.05 -13.11
N ILE A 156 10.78 35.19 -13.28
CA ILE A 156 10.18 36.52 -13.29
C ILE A 156 11.07 37.50 -14.07
N ASN A 157 10.44 38.48 -14.75
CA ASN A 157 11.12 39.49 -15.59
C ASN A 157 10.89 40.95 -15.13
N PRO A 158 11.01 41.22 -13.82
CA PRO A 158 11.74 42.38 -13.31
C PRO A 158 12.83 41.95 -12.31
N ALA A 159 13.63 42.90 -11.81
CA ALA A 159 14.52 42.62 -10.70
C ALA A 159 13.72 42.44 -9.40
N ALA A 160 13.78 41.26 -8.79
CA ALA A 160 12.97 40.88 -7.63
C ALA A 160 13.76 39.96 -6.69
N GLN A 161 13.42 39.97 -5.40
CA GLN A 161 13.86 38.94 -4.47
C GLN A 161 12.89 37.77 -4.54
N ILE A 162 13.35 36.60 -5.01
CA ILE A 162 12.47 35.45 -5.19
C ILE A 162 12.91 34.23 -4.39
N SER A 163 11.96 33.33 -4.11
CA SER A 163 12.26 31.96 -3.70
C SER A 163 11.44 30.98 -4.52
N VAL A 164 12.07 29.91 -5.02
CA VAL A 164 11.42 28.85 -5.79
C VAL A 164 11.62 27.52 -5.08
N ALA A 165 10.52 26.83 -4.78
CA ALA A 165 10.57 25.54 -4.09
C ALA A 165 10.63 24.37 -5.07
N TRP A 166 9.79 24.40 -6.12
CA TRP A 166 9.76 23.37 -7.14
C TRP A 166 9.14 23.85 -8.46
N LEU A 167 9.48 23.15 -9.54
CA LEU A 167 8.83 23.18 -10.86
C LEU A 167 8.32 21.76 -11.18
N ARG A 168 7.11 21.63 -11.70
CA ARG A 168 6.46 20.36 -12.06
C ARG A 168 5.82 20.43 -13.43
N LEU A 169 5.80 19.30 -14.12
CA LEU A 169 5.03 19.09 -15.35
C LEU A 169 3.98 18.01 -15.10
N LEU A 170 2.72 18.33 -15.32
CA LEU A 170 1.57 17.58 -14.82
C LEU A 170 0.61 17.19 -15.95
N THR A 171 -0.08 16.08 -15.76
CA THR A 171 -1.15 15.62 -16.67
C THR A 171 -2.45 16.43 -16.58
N ALA A 172 -2.66 17.12 -15.45
CA ALA A 172 -3.79 18.03 -15.20
C ALA A 172 -3.45 18.99 -14.02
N ALA A 173 -4.28 20.01 -13.79
CA ALA A 173 -4.15 20.87 -12.60
C ALA A 173 -4.69 20.12 -11.36
N PRO A 174 -4.11 20.29 -10.16
CA PRO A 174 -4.63 19.66 -8.96
C PRO A 174 -6.06 20.09 -8.65
N ASN A 175 -6.93 19.10 -8.42
CA ASN A 175 -8.36 19.33 -8.21
C ASN A 175 -8.67 19.93 -6.84
N ASN A 176 -7.73 19.91 -5.90
CA ASN A 176 -7.88 20.43 -4.54
C ASN A 176 -7.54 21.94 -4.40
N ARG A 177 -7.57 22.70 -5.51
CA ARG A 177 -7.27 24.14 -5.55
C ARG A 177 -8.46 24.97 -5.94
N VAL A 178 -8.43 26.26 -5.55
CA VAL A 178 -9.43 27.24 -5.98
C VAL A 178 -9.23 27.48 -7.48
N PRO A 179 -10.24 27.22 -8.32
CA PRO A 179 -10.11 27.49 -9.75
C PRO A 179 -10.06 29.01 -9.99
N ASN A 180 -9.03 29.50 -10.69
CA ASN A 180 -8.88 30.90 -11.11
C ASN A 180 -9.27 31.93 -10.02
N GLY A 181 -8.61 31.87 -8.86
CA GLY A 181 -8.93 32.72 -7.71
C GLY A 181 -8.43 34.17 -7.80
N GLY A 182 -7.51 34.46 -8.73
CA GLY A 182 -7.02 35.80 -9.06
C GLY A 182 -7.72 36.44 -10.28
N PHE A 183 -8.58 35.70 -10.96
CA PHE A 183 -9.37 36.16 -12.12
C PHE A 183 -8.53 36.60 -13.33
N GLU A 184 -7.26 36.24 -13.40
CA GLU A 184 -6.31 36.69 -14.43
C GLU A 184 -6.68 36.14 -15.82
N GLU A 185 -7.15 34.89 -15.86
CA GLU A 185 -7.57 34.19 -17.07
C GLU A 185 -9.04 34.47 -17.43
N GLY A 186 -9.75 35.30 -16.64
CA GLY A 186 -11.15 35.63 -16.86
C GLY A 186 -12.08 35.18 -15.73
N LEU A 187 -13.33 34.88 -16.08
CA LEU A 187 -14.36 34.42 -15.13
C LEU A 187 -14.45 32.89 -15.05
N GLU A 188 -14.04 32.14 -16.06
CA GLU A 188 -14.12 30.68 -15.99
C GLU A 188 -13.15 30.13 -14.92
N PRO A 189 -13.56 29.13 -14.11
CA PRO A 189 -14.83 28.39 -14.14
C PRO A 189 -15.88 28.88 -13.11
N TRP A 190 -15.86 30.15 -12.72
CA TRP A 190 -16.84 30.73 -11.81
C TRP A 190 -18.18 30.98 -12.50
N ARG A 191 -19.27 30.55 -11.86
CA ARG A 191 -20.64 30.82 -12.30
C ARG A 191 -21.22 31.99 -11.53
N LEU A 192 -21.62 33.04 -12.23
CA LEU A 192 -22.24 34.21 -11.64
C LEU A 192 -23.75 34.02 -11.43
N THR A 193 -24.26 34.62 -10.36
CA THR A 193 -25.70 34.86 -10.13
C THR A 193 -25.87 36.35 -9.84
N GLY A 194 -26.47 37.09 -10.78
CA GLY A 194 -26.47 38.55 -10.79
C GLY A 194 -25.24 39.14 -11.49
N ASP A 195 -25.07 40.46 -11.41
CA ASP A 195 -24.05 41.18 -12.16
C ASP A 195 -22.66 41.10 -11.51
N GLY A 196 -21.66 40.73 -12.31
CA GLY A 196 -20.25 40.72 -11.94
C GLY A 196 -19.37 41.23 -13.08
N THR A 197 -18.29 41.94 -12.75
CA THR A 197 -17.40 42.56 -13.73
C THR A 197 -15.94 42.35 -13.34
N LEU A 198 -15.10 41.98 -14.31
CA LEU A 198 -13.66 41.90 -14.11
C LEU A 198 -13.05 43.31 -14.15
N LEU A 199 -12.23 43.63 -13.17
CA LEU A 199 -11.48 44.87 -13.06
C LEU A 199 -10.04 44.69 -13.52
N PRO A 200 -9.38 45.73 -14.06
CA PRO A 200 -8.02 45.64 -14.60
C PRO A 200 -6.89 45.86 -13.56
N ARG A 201 -7.22 45.92 -12.25
CA ARG A 201 -6.23 45.98 -11.16
C ARG A 201 -6.73 45.25 -9.93
N GLY A 202 -6.04 44.17 -9.57
CA GLY A 202 -6.26 43.38 -8.36
C GLY A 202 -5.51 43.91 -7.14
N ALA A 203 -5.57 43.14 -6.06
CA ALA A 203 -4.75 43.28 -4.87
C ALA A 203 -3.31 42.82 -5.12
N SER A 204 -3.17 41.71 -5.84
CA SER A 204 -1.89 41.02 -6.03
C SER A 204 -1.56 40.74 -7.50
N GLY A 205 -2.46 41.11 -8.43
CA GLY A 205 -2.34 40.86 -9.87
C GLY A 205 -3.04 41.89 -10.76
N ARG A 206 -3.25 41.54 -12.03
CA ARG A 206 -3.84 42.43 -13.05
C ARG A 206 -5.35 42.37 -13.05
N ARG A 207 -5.99 41.41 -12.37
CA ARG A 207 -7.45 41.31 -12.35
C ARG A 207 -8.04 41.15 -10.95
N ALA A 208 -9.33 41.44 -10.86
CA ALA A 208 -10.17 41.20 -9.71
C ALA A 208 -11.63 41.09 -10.14
N LEU A 209 -12.46 40.42 -9.35
CA LEU A 209 -13.89 40.32 -9.59
C LEU A 209 -14.67 41.32 -8.73
N ARG A 210 -15.36 42.26 -9.36
CA ARG A 210 -16.37 43.10 -8.72
C ARG A 210 -17.74 42.43 -8.81
N LEU A 211 -18.38 42.17 -7.68
CA LEU A 211 -19.77 41.72 -7.61
C LEU A 211 -20.68 42.89 -7.24
N ALA A 212 -21.77 43.05 -7.99
CA ALA A 212 -22.83 44.01 -7.65
C ALA A 212 -23.51 43.64 -6.31
N PRO A 213 -24.29 44.55 -5.70
CA PRO A 213 -25.05 44.25 -4.50
C PRO A 213 -25.86 42.96 -4.63
N ARG A 214 -25.71 42.04 -3.66
CA ARG A 214 -26.36 40.71 -3.62
C ARG A 214 -25.98 39.73 -4.73
N ALA A 215 -25.08 40.09 -5.66
CA ALA A 215 -24.57 39.18 -6.66
C ALA A 215 -23.61 38.14 -6.04
N ARG A 216 -23.48 36.98 -6.68
CA ARG A 216 -22.66 35.87 -6.21
C ARG A 216 -21.82 35.29 -7.33
N ALA A 217 -20.66 34.76 -6.97
CA ALA A 217 -19.82 33.93 -7.82
C ALA A 217 -19.59 32.59 -7.14
N VAL A 218 -19.89 31.50 -7.84
CA VAL A 218 -19.77 30.13 -7.33
C VAL A 218 -18.68 29.41 -8.12
N SER A 219 -17.68 28.87 -7.44
CA SER A 219 -16.59 28.14 -8.10
C SER A 219 -17.08 26.82 -8.70
N ALA A 220 -16.29 26.21 -9.59
CA ALA A 220 -16.38 24.76 -9.79
C ALA A 220 -16.05 24.01 -8.46
N PRO A 221 -16.50 22.76 -8.30
CA PRO A 221 -16.14 21.96 -7.13
C PRO A 221 -14.63 21.80 -6.97
N VAL A 222 -14.17 21.88 -5.73
CA VAL A 222 -12.79 21.66 -5.29
C VAL A 222 -12.73 20.32 -4.57
N ASP A 223 -11.73 19.51 -4.84
CA ASP A 223 -11.54 18.19 -4.23
C ASP A 223 -11.13 18.29 -2.75
N PHE A 224 -11.83 17.53 -1.90
CA PHE A 224 -11.58 17.36 -0.47
C PHE A 224 -11.46 15.88 -0.06
N SER A 225 -11.26 14.98 -1.03
CA SER A 225 -11.18 13.53 -0.82
C SER A 225 -10.06 13.10 0.14
N PHE A 226 -9.08 13.99 0.40
CA PHE A 226 -8.08 13.81 1.44
C PHE A 226 -8.42 14.63 2.68
N LEU A 227 -8.41 13.95 3.83
CA LEU A 227 -8.49 14.61 5.13
C LEU A 227 -7.28 15.54 5.31
N GLY A 228 -7.49 16.66 5.99
CA GLY A 228 -6.44 17.62 6.26
C GLY A 228 -6.98 18.90 6.89
N THR A 229 -6.04 19.76 7.26
CA THR A 229 -6.28 21.14 7.68
C THR A 229 -6.02 22.04 6.48
N TYR A 230 -7.00 22.88 6.14
CA TYR A 230 -6.94 23.82 5.03
C TYR A 230 -7.14 25.24 5.53
N ARG A 231 -6.61 26.22 4.79
CA ARG A 231 -6.83 27.65 5.00
C ARG A 231 -7.50 28.24 3.78
N LEU A 232 -8.74 28.71 3.95
CA LEU A 232 -9.42 29.51 2.94
C LEU A 232 -9.06 30.98 3.15
N ARG A 233 -8.65 31.69 2.10
CA ARG A 233 -8.30 33.11 2.15
C ARG A 233 -8.72 33.87 0.89
N ALA A 234 -8.89 35.18 1.00
CA ALA A 234 -9.11 36.10 -0.11
C ALA A 234 -8.69 37.53 0.26
N GLN A 235 -8.56 38.40 -0.74
CA GLN A 235 -8.47 39.85 -0.60
C GLN A 235 -9.80 40.49 -0.98
N THR A 236 -10.24 41.48 -0.21
CA THR A 236 -11.54 42.14 -0.41
C THR A 236 -11.46 43.65 -0.30
N ARG A 237 -12.26 44.38 -1.07
CA ARG A 237 -12.47 45.82 -0.88
C ARG A 237 -13.86 46.26 -1.34
N GLY A 238 -14.20 47.52 -1.08
CA GLY A 238 -15.52 48.09 -1.36
C GLY A 238 -16.50 47.80 -0.23
N GLY A 239 -17.71 47.37 -0.60
CA GLY A 239 -18.76 46.99 0.34
C GLY A 239 -18.44 45.74 1.17
N ALA A 240 -19.22 45.51 2.23
CA ALA A 240 -19.15 44.26 2.97
C ALA A 240 -19.65 43.09 2.11
N GLY A 241 -19.13 41.89 2.34
CA GLY A 241 -19.52 40.68 1.61
C GLY A 241 -19.24 39.40 2.39
N SER A 242 -19.42 38.24 1.77
CA SER A 242 -19.12 36.95 2.42
C SER A 242 -18.45 35.96 1.49
N LEU A 243 -17.50 35.21 2.02
CA LEU A 243 -16.83 34.08 1.41
C LEU A 243 -17.28 32.81 2.13
N SER A 244 -17.84 31.83 1.42
CA SER A 244 -18.34 30.60 2.03
C SER A 244 -17.88 29.34 1.29
N LEU A 245 -17.78 28.24 2.01
CA LEU A 245 -17.41 26.92 1.49
C LEU A 245 -18.40 25.87 2.01
N ARG A 246 -18.97 25.07 1.10
CA ARG A 246 -19.92 24.00 1.41
C ARG A 246 -19.38 22.67 0.91
N PHE A 247 -19.39 21.65 1.75
CA PHE A 247 -18.86 20.32 1.44
C PHE A 247 -19.96 19.35 1.03
N ARG A 248 -19.60 18.40 0.16
CA ARG A 248 -20.47 17.28 -0.24
C ARG A 248 -19.69 15.96 -0.21
N ASP A 249 -20.41 14.86 0.04
CA ASP A 249 -19.88 13.50 -0.12
C ASP A 249 -19.85 13.07 -1.59
N LEU A 250 -19.38 11.83 -1.84
CA LEU A 250 -19.32 11.23 -3.18
C LEU A 250 -20.70 11.09 -3.85
N ASP A 251 -21.78 11.09 -3.08
CA ASP A 251 -23.16 11.05 -3.58
C ASP A 251 -23.74 12.48 -3.78
N GLY A 252 -22.92 13.52 -3.60
CA GLY A 252 -23.31 14.93 -3.71
C GLY A 252 -24.15 15.44 -2.53
N ARG A 253 -24.29 14.67 -1.44
CA ARG A 253 -25.07 15.09 -0.26
C ARG A 253 -24.24 16.03 0.62
N PRO A 254 -24.85 17.07 1.21
CA PRO A 254 -24.12 17.98 2.10
C PRO A 254 -23.54 17.24 3.31
N VAL A 255 -22.26 17.51 3.62
CA VAL A 255 -21.58 16.97 4.81
C VAL A 255 -20.88 18.07 5.61
N GLY A 256 -20.67 17.82 6.89
CA GLY A 256 -20.03 18.78 7.79
C GLY A 256 -20.81 20.08 7.99
N LYS A 257 -20.15 21.05 8.62
CA LYS A 257 -20.69 22.42 8.77
C LYS A 257 -20.13 23.30 7.65
N PRO A 258 -20.98 24.05 6.92
CA PRO A 258 -20.49 25.06 6.00
C PRO A 258 -19.60 26.09 6.70
N ILE A 259 -18.58 26.55 6.00
CA ILE A 259 -17.71 27.63 6.44
C ILE A 259 -18.24 28.94 5.85
N THR A 260 -18.26 30.01 6.64
CA THR A 260 -18.64 31.34 6.16
C THR A 260 -17.81 32.40 6.87
N LEU A 261 -17.11 33.20 6.08
CA LEU A 261 -16.28 34.33 6.46
C LEU A 261 -16.97 35.62 6.03
N GLN A 262 -17.08 36.57 6.97
CA GLN A 262 -17.62 37.90 6.69
C GLN A 262 -16.48 38.85 6.35
N ALA A 263 -16.56 39.47 5.17
CA ALA A 263 -15.67 40.55 4.75
C ALA A 263 -16.29 41.89 5.14
N LYS A 264 -15.53 42.71 5.86
CA LYS A 264 -15.97 44.07 6.22
C LYS A 264 -15.77 45.01 5.04
N ALA A 265 -16.59 46.06 4.97
CA ALA A 265 -16.38 47.13 4.00
C ALA A 265 -15.02 47.79 4.24
N SER A 266 -14.27 48.05 3.17
CA SER A 266 -12.92 48.60 3.23
C SER A 266 -12.64 49.43 1.98
N ALA A 267 -12.01 50.60 2.16
CA ALA A 267 -11.59 51.45 1.04
C ALA A 267 -10.42 50.84 0.25
N GLY A 268 -9.54 50.10 0.92
CA GLY A 268 -8.41 49.38 0.33
C GLY A 268 -8.58 47.87 0.38
N TRP A 269 -7.70 47.13 -0.30
CA TRP A 269 -7.65 45.68 -0.22
C TRP A 269 -7.34 45.22 1.21
N ALA A 270 -8.21 44.37 1.75
CA ALA A 270 -8.13 43.82 3.09
C ALA A 270 -8.23 42.29 3.05
N PRO A 271 -7.34 41.56 3.77
CA PRO A 271 -7.35 40.11 3.79
C PRO A 271 -8.51 39.57 4.62
N VAL A 272 -9.08 38.46 4.18
CA VAL A 272 -9.99 37.60 4.95
C VAL A 272 -9.48 36.17 4.90
N SER A 273 -9.43 35.47 6.04
CA SER A 273 -8.94 34.10 6.09
C SER A 273 -9.49 33.30 7.27
N LEU A 274 -9.60 31.97 7.10
CA LEU A 274 -9.92 31.00 8.15
C LEU A 274 -9.20 29.68 7.90
N THR A 275 -8.66 29.09 8.96
CA THR A 275 -8.16 27.71 8.97
C THR A 275 -9.22 26.77 9.53
N PHE A 276 -9.36 25.59 8.91
CA PHE A 276 -10.36 24.58 9.27
C PHE A 276 -9.88 23.16 8.95
N ASP A 277 -10.45 22.17 9.62
CA ASP A 277 -10.27 20.76 9.28
C ASP A 277 -11.36 20.28 8.32
N THR A 278 -10.99 19.51 7.31
CA THR A 278 -11.91 18.90 6.36
C THR A 278 -12.92 18.02 7.09
N PRO A 279 -14.24 18.19 6.85
CA PRO A 279 -15.23 17.30 7.45
C PRO A 279 -15.05 15.85 7.01
N LEU A 280 -15.33 14.91 7.93
CA LEU A 280 -15.38 13.50 7.60
C LEU A 280 -16.38 13.25 6.45
N LEU A 281 -15.97 12.44 5.47
CA LEU A 281 -16.72 12.12 4.24
C LEU A 281 -16.84 13.24 3.19
N ALA A 282 -16.22 14.41 3.41
CA ALA A 282 -16.13 15.40 2.33
C ALA A 282 -15.32 14.82 1.16
N ALA A 283 -15.92 14.80 -0.02
CA ALA A 283 -15.26 14.46 -1.27
C ALA A 283 -15.00 15.72 -2.10
N GLU A 284 -15.91 16.69 -2.04
CA GLU A 284 -15.76 17.96 -2.73
C GLU A 284 -16.27 19.13 -1.88
N GLY A 285 -15.95 20.34 -2.33
CA GLY A 285 -16.38 21.59 -1.73
C GLY A 285 -16.58 22.69 -2.76
N THR A 286 -17.64 23.47 -2.62
CA THR A 286 -17.92 24.61 -3.51
C THR A 286 -17.71 25.93 -2.77
N ILE A 287 -16.93 26.83 -3.37
CA ILE A 287 -16.68 28.17 -2.83
C ILE A 287 -17.70 29.15 -3.41
N THR A 288 -18.24 30.02 -2.56
CA THR A 288 -19.15 31.10 -2.98
C THR A 288 -18.68 32.43 -2.44
N LEU A 289 -18.44 33.37 -3.34
CA LEU A 289 -18.24 34.79 -3.07
C LEU A 289 -19.60 35.50 -3.17
N ALA A 290 -19.89 36.42 -2.27
CA ALA A 290 -21.12 37.20 -2.31
C ALA A 290 -20.87 38.67 -1.97
N GLY A 291 -21.45 39.57 -2.78
CA GLY A 291 -21.56 40.98 -2.45
C GLY A 291 -22.66 41.23 -1.42
N GLY A 292 -22.43 42.20 -0.53
CA GLY A 292 -23.44 42.62 0.45
C GLY A 292 -24.45 43.62 -0.12
N SER A 293 -24.80 44.64 0.66
CA SER A 293 -25.70 45.72 0.23
C SER A 293 -25.05 46.70 -0.75
N GLN A 294 -23.73 46.68 -0.87
CA GLN A 294 -22.93 47.48 -1.79
C GLN A 294 -22.05 46.56 -2.64
N ALA A 295 -21.52 47.09 -3.76
CA ALA A 295 -20.62 46.33 -4.61
C ALA A 295 -19.36 45.93 -3.84
N THR A 296 -18.96 44.67 -3.94
CA THR A 296 -17.81 44.08 -3.24
C THR A 296 -16.84 43.52 -4.26
N GLU A 297 -15.56 43.78 -4.06
CA GLU A 297 -14.50 43.32 -4.95
C GLU A 297 -13.69 42.22 -4.27
N TRP A 298 -13.39 41.17 -5.03
CA TRP A 298 -12.71 39.96 -4.59
C TRP A 298 -11.49 39.71 -5.47
N ASP A 299 -10.39 39.33 -4.83
CA ASP A 299 -9.16 38.90 -5.50
C ASP A 299 -8.41 37.88 -4.62
N ALA A 300 -7.40 37.22 -5.17
CA ALA A 300 -6.50 36.32 -4.48
C ALA A 300 -7.21 35.24 -3.63
N VAL A 301 -8.32 34.70 -4.15
CA VAL A 301 -9.07 33.62 -3.49
C VAL A 301 -8.24 32.35 -3.54
N ALA A 302 -7.85 31.83 -2.38
CA ALA A 302 -6.99 30.66 -2.30
C ALA A 302 -7.45 29.71 -1.20
N LEU A 303 -7.18 28.43 -1.44
CA LEU A 303 -7.36 27.33 -0.51
C LEU A 303 -5.98 26.70 -0.37
N ASP A 304 -5.33 27.00 0.76
CA ASP A 304 -4.01 26.47 1.06
C ASP A 304 -4.18 25.18 1.86
N GLU A 305 -3.54 24.10 1.42
CA GLU A 305 -3.38 22.89 2.24
C GLU A 305 -2.35 23.22 3.34
N VAL A 306 -2.82 23.42 4.58
CA VAL A 306 -1.97 23.76 5.73
C VAL A 306 -1.27 22.51 6.25
N ALA A 307 -2.03 21.42 6.36
CA ALA A 307 -1.53 20.12 6.71
C ALA A 307 -2.41 19.05 6.06
N ARG A 308 -1.85 18.23 5.18
CA ARG A 308 -2.52 16.98 4.79
C ARG A 308 -2.59 16.06 6.01
N PHE A 309 -3.67 15.29 6.15
CA PHE A 309 -3.69 14.20 7.12
C PHE A 309 -2.45 13.34 6.89
N PRO A 310 -1.57 13.17 7.89
CA PRO A 310 -0.30 12.52 7.68
C PRO A 310 -0.56 11.06 7.34
N VAL A 311 -0.29 10.68 6.09
CA VAL A 311 -0.13 9.28 5.73
C VAL A 311 1.26 8.91 6.21
N GLU A 312 1.32 8.15 7.30
CA GLU A 312 2.54 7.47 7.66
C GLU A 312 2.89 6.49 6.55
N THR A 313 3.93 6.78 5.78
CA THR A 313 4.53 5.82 4.83
C THR A 313 5.58 4.94 5.51
N GLY A 314 5.63 4.97 6.86
CA GLY A 314 6.67 4.38 7.69
C GLY A 314 7.98 5.17 7.65
N PRO A 315 8.94 4.91 8.55
CA PRO A 315 10.31 5.33 8.32
C PRO A 315 10.83 4.62 7.06
N GLU A 316 11.56 5.31 6.18
CA GLU A 316 12.36 4.62 5.15
C GLU A 316 13.18 3.52 5.85
N PRO A 317 13.00 2.23 5.51
CA PRO A 317 13.70 1.20 6.24
C PRO A 317 15.20 1.31 5.96
N HIS A 318 15.90 1.49 7.06
CA HIS A 318 17.17 0.87 7.43
C HIS A 318 18.07 0.34 6.29
N ARG A 319 19.27 0.96 6.23
CA ARG A 319 20.44 0.67 5.39
C ARG A 319 20.12 0.69 3.88
N SER A 320 20.49 1.81 3.25
CA SER A 320 20.48 1.96 1.79
C SER A 320 21.04 0.73 1.08
N TRP A 321 20.29 0.24 0.11
CA TRP A 321 20.73 -0.79 -0.82
C TRP A 321 21.78 -0.20 -1.76
N ARG A 322 22.85 -0.97 -2.01
CA ARG A 322 23.80 -0.72 -3.10
C ARG A 322 23.26 -1.36 -4.37
N ALA A 323 22.60 -2.50 -4.23
CA ALA A 323 21.97 -3.25 -5.28
C ALA A 323 20.68 -2.59 -5.80
N SER A 324 20.44 -2.72 -7.08
CA SER A 324 19.17 -2.40 -7.73
C SER A 324 18.42 -3.69 -8.08
N TRP A 325 17.09 -3.63 -8.10
CA TRP A 325 16.28 -4.57 -8.86
C TRP A 325 16.74 -4.56 -10.31
N ILE A 326 16.97 -5.74 -10.88
CA ILE A 326 17.38 -5.90 -12.27
C ILE A 326 16.47 -6.87 -13.02
N TRP A 327 16.29 -6.61 -14.31
CA TRP A 327 15.57 -7.51 -15.20
C TRP A 327 16.17 -7.57 -16.60
N HIS A 328 15.64 -8.44 -17.46
CA HIS A 328 16.00 -8.47 -18.88
C HIS A 328 15.33 -7.29 -19.62
N PRO A 329 16.05 -6.53 -20.47
CA PRO A 329 15.51 -5.32 -21.10
C PRO A 329 14.39 -5.56 -22.12
N GLN A 330 14.26 -6.79 -22.65
CA GLN A 330 13.29 -7.16 -23.68
C GLN A 330 12.27 -8.23 -23.21
N ALA A 331 12.23 -8.54 -21.91
CA ALA A 331 11.24 -9.49 -21.40
C ALA A 331 9.86 -8.83 -21.30
N GLY A 332 8.81 -9.63 -21.57
CA GLY A 332 7.44 -9.32 -21.18
C GLY A 332 6.99 -10.20 -20.02
N ASP A 333 5.70 -10.12 -19.70
CA ASP A 333 5.05 -10.87 -18.61
C ASP A 333 5.13 -12.40 -18.84
N GLY A 334 5.15 -13.18 -17.76
CA GLY A 334 5.18 -14.65 -17.77
C GLY A 334 6.53 -15.28 -18.08
N MET A 335 7.61 -14.49 -18.15
CA MET A 335 8.91 -14.97 -18.63
C MET A 335 9.85 -15.45 -17.52
N THR A 336 10.72 -16.41 -17.88
CA THR A 336 11.87 -16.80 -17.07
C THR A 336 13.12 -16.11 -17.60
N ALA A 337 13.90 -15.48 -16.72
CA ALA A 337 15.17 -14.86 -17.06
C ALA A 337 16.32 -15.46 -16.22
N ALA A 338 17.47 -15.65 -16.86
CA ALA A 338 18.70 -16.06 -16.19
C ALA A 338 19.69 -14.90 -16.14
N PHE A 339 20.38 -14.78 -15.01
CA PHE A 339 21.29 -13.68 -14.70
C PHE A 339 22.65 -14.22 -14.26
N ARG A 340 23.75 -13.56 -14.66
CA ARG A 340 25.12 -13.93 -14.27
C ARG A 340 25.96 -12.71 -13.90
N THR A 341 26.84 -12.92 -12.93
CA THR A 341 27.98 -12.04 -12.64
C THR A 341 29.22 -12.85 -12.27
N THR A 342 30.40 -12.30 -12.57
CA THR A 342 31.69 -12.91 -12.27
C THR A 342 32.40 -12.17 -11.15
N LEU A 343 32.97 -12.92 -10.22
CA LEU A 343 33.77 -12.43 -9.10
C LEU A 343 35.15 -13.07 -9.13
N ASN A 344 36.20 -12.25 -9.10
CA ASN A 344 37.57 -12.72 -8.96
C ASN A 344 38.03 -12.53 -7.51
N LEU A 345 38.23 -13.64 -6.79
CA LEU A 345 38.65 -13.63 -5.39
C LEU A 345 40.18 -13.79 -5.31
N PRO A 346 40.86 -13.04 -4.42
CA PRO A 346 42.28 -13.25 -4.15
C PRO A 346 42.52 -14.64 -3.54
N ALA A 347 43.76 -15.12 -3.63
CA ALA A 347 44.18 -16.28 -2.84
C ALA A 347 44.06 -15.97 -1.34
N GLY A 348 43.63 -16.96 -0.56
CA GLY A 348 43.50 -16.83 0.89
C GLY A 348 42.27 -17.53 1.44
N LYS A 349 42.17 -17.56 2.76
CA LYS A 349 41.02 -18.15 3.47
C LYS A 349 39.79 -17.26 3.27
N VAL A 350 38.67 -17.87 2.88
CA VAL A 350 37.35 -17.23 2.94
C VAL A 350 36.93 -17.19 4.40
N GLU A 351 37.01 -16.01 5.01
CA GLU A 351 36.72 -15.80 6.43
C GLU A 351 35.22 -15.61 6.65
N HIS A 352 34.55 -14.99 5.67
CA HIS A 352 33.15 -14.64 5.72
C HIS A 352 32.62 -14.46 4.28
N ALA A 353 31.39 -14.90 4.00
CA ALA A 353 30.78 -14.75 2.69
C ALA A 353 29.26 -14.89 2.82
N LEU A 354 28.53 -13.78 2.88
CA LEU A 354 27.07 -13.80 2.88
C LEU A 354 26.51 -13.07 1.66
N LEU A 355 25.42 -13.61 1.14
CA LEU A 355 24.65 -13.06 0.04
C LEU A 355 23.18 -13.05 0.42
N LEU A 356 22.54 -11.90 0.30
CA LEU A 356 21.10 -11.75 0.38
C LEU A 356 20.56 -11.77 -1.05
N VAL A 357 19.55 -12.60 -1.32
CA VAL A 357 18.96 -12.78 -2.64
C VAL A 357 17.44 -12.80 -2.55
N THR A 358 16.78 -12.25 -3.55
CA THR A 358 15.35 -12.42 -3.74
C THR A 358 14.99 -12.20 -5.22
N GLY A 359 13.88 -12.75 -5.67
CA GLY A 359 13.38 -12.56 -7.03
C GLY A 359 11.86 -12.61 -7.08
N ASP A 360 11.29 -11.90 -8.04
CA ASP A 360 9.83 -11.81 -8.24
C ASP A 360 9.43 -12.63 -9.48
N ASP A 361 8.67 -13.72 -9.36
CA ASP A 361 8.06 -14.27 -8.12
C ASP A 361 8.96 -15.28 -7.41
N ALA A 362 9.64 -16.12 -8.18
CA ALA A 362 10.42 -17.26 -7.71
C ALA A 362 11.85 -17.19 -8.24
N PHE A 363 12.83 -17.63 -7.45
CA PHE A 363 14.23 -17.65 -7.87
C PHE A 363 14.94 -18.96 -7.56
N THR A 364 16.01 -19.25 -8.30
CA THR A 364 17.02 -20.25 -7.96
C THR A 364 18.40 -19.63 -8.11
N LEU A 365 19.22 -19.73 -7.06
CA LEU A 365 20.58 -19.19 -7.01
C LEU A 365 21.61 -20.32 -7.15
N PHE A 366 22.63 -20.06 -7.96
CA PHE A 366 23.76 -20.94 -8.21
C PHE A 366 25.07 -20.21 -7.92
N VAL A 367 26.04 -20.94 -7.37
CA VAL A 367 27.43 -20.47 -7.25
C VAL A 367 28.35 -21.54 -7.81
N ASN A 368 29.13 -21.17 -8.83
CA ASN A 368 30.02 -22.09 -9.54
C ASN A 368 29.32 -23.38 -10.02
N GLY A 369 28.14 -23.22 -10.63
CA GLY A 369 27.32 -24.32 -11.12
C GLY A 369 26.55 -25.12 -10.07
N ARG A 370 26.75 -24.87 -8.78
CA ARG A 370 26.03 -25.56 -7.71
C ARG A 370 24.83 -24.72 -7.24
N LYS A 371 23.63 -25.31 -7.22
CA LYS A 371 22.44 -24.71 -6.59
C LYS A 371 22.71 -24.50 -5.09
N VAL A 372 22.53 -23.27 -4.60
CA VAL A 372 22.79 -22.89 -3.20
C VAL A 372 21.56 -22.39 -2.45
N ALA A 373 20.55 -21.88 -3.17
CA ALA A 373 19.29 -21.40 -2.61
C ALA A 373 18.19 -21.42 -3.69
N ALA A 374 16.93 -21.48 -3.28
CA ALA A 374 15.78 -21.28 -4.15
C ALA A 374 14.54 -20.98 -3.32
N ASP A 375 13.70 -20.11 -3.86
CA ASP A 375 12.35 -19.87 -3.40
C ASP A 375 11.39 -20.07 -4.58
N GLU A 376 10.37 -20.89 -4.37
CA GLU A 376 9.35 -21.22 -5.36
C GLU A 376 7.98 -20.64 -4.99
N ALA A 377 7.88 -19.92 -3.86
CA ALA A 377 6.66 -19.27 -3.43
C ALA A 377 6.30 -18.12 -4.38
N VAL A 378 5.02 -18.04 -4.73
CA VAL A 378 4.43 -16.83 -5.34
C VAL A 378 4.66 -15.67 -4.36
N ASP A 379 4.99 -14.48 -4.86
CA ASP A 379 5.20 -13.31 -4.02
C ASP A 379 6.40 -13.42 -3.03
N GLY A 380 7.28 -14.43 -3.21
CA GLY A 380 8.43 -14.75 -2.34
C GLY A 380 9.47 -13.63 -2.23
N TRP A 381 9.43 -12.68 -3.18
CA TRP A 381 10.29 -11.51 -3.22
C TRP A 381 10.31 -10.67 -1.93
N ARG A 382 9.23 -10.72 -1.13
CA ARG A 382 9.07 -9.94 0.09
C ARG A 382 9.94 -10.40 1.25
N THR A 383 10.48 -11.61 1.18
CA THR A 383 11.34 -12.19 2.22
C THR A 383 12.70 -12.54 1.64
N PRO A 384 13.64 -11.57 1.56
CA PRO A 384 14.96 -11.86 1.02
C PRO A 384 15.68 -12.97 1.79
N GLU A 385 16.21 -13.95 1.07
CA GLU A 385 16.89 -15.10 1.64
C GLU A 385 18.37 -14.80 1.85
N LEU A 386 18.88 -15.09 3.05
CA LEU A 386 20.29 -14.90 3.40
C LEU A 386 21.06 -16.22 3.29
N VAL A 387 22.01 -16.28 2.35
CA VAL A 387 22.77 -17.48 2.00
C VAL A 387 24.24 -17.35 2.43
N ASP A 388 24.81 -18.41 2.99
CA ASP A 388 26.23 -18.51 3.33
C ASP A 388 27.04 -19.15 2.20
N LEU A 389 27.88 -18.36 1.54
CA LEU A 389 28.64 -18.80 0.37
C LEU A 389 30.01 -19.39 0.70
N ARG A 390 30.43 -19.45 1.97
CA ARG A 390 31.83 -19.78 2.34
C ARG A 390 32.32 -21.10 1.75
N ARG A 391 31.43 -22.10 1.63
CA ARG A 391 31.74 -23.44 1.11
C ARG A 391 31.62 -23.57 -0.41
N HIS A 392 31.19 -22.50 -1.08
CA HIS A 392 30.90 -22.49 -2.52
C HIS A 392 31.90 -21.65 -3.32
N LEU A 393 32.75 -20.88 -2.63
CA LEU A 393 33.74 -20.00 -3.22
C LEU A 393 35.13 -20.63 -3.27
N ARG A 394 35.92 -20.26 -4.28
CA ARG A 394 37.31 -20.68 -4.47
C ARG A 394 38.21 -19.50 -4.85
N PRO A 395 39.54 -19.58 -4.69
CA PRO A 395 40.46 -18.59 -5.24
C PRO A 395 40.27 -18.41 -6.75
N GLY A 396 40.47 -17.19 -7.25
CA GLY A 396 40.30 -16.86 -8.67
C GLY A 396 38.83 -16.69 -9.07
N ARG A 397 38.48 -17.19 -10.26
CA ARG A 397 37.20 -16.91 -10.90
C ARG A 397 36.04 -17.71 -10.28
N ASN A 398 35.02 -16.98 -9.84
CA ASN A 398 33.75 -17.49 -9.35
C ASN A 398 32.60 -16.88 -10.15
N VAL A 399 31.53 -17.65 -10.34
CA VAL A 399 30.29 -17.17 -10.97
C VAL A 399 29.15 -17.26 -9.96
N ILE A 400 28.41 -16.16 -9.83
CA ILE A 400 27.10 -16.14 -9.18
C ILE A 400 26.07 -16.04 -10.30
N ALA A 401 25.14 -16.97 -10.31
CA ALA A 401 24.12 -17.12 -11.33
C ALA A 401 22.75 -17.24 -10.66
N ALA A 402 21.71 -16.65 -11.24
CA ALA A 402 20.35 -16.76 -10.71
C ALA A 402 19.36 -16.93 -11.86
N LYS A 403 18.36 -17.79 -11.66
CA LYS A 403 17.22 -17.93 -12.56
C LYS A 403 16.00 -17.41 -11.83
N VAL A 404 15.27 -16.49 -12.43
CA VAL A 404 14.03 -15.95 -11.88
C VAL A 404 12.89 -16.28 -12.82
N ARG A 405 11.77 -16.74 -12.26
CA ARG A 405 10.53 -17.01 -12.99
C ARG A 405 9.49 -16.02 -12.50
N GLU A 406 9.07 -15.12 -13.38
CA GLU A 406 7.87 -14.34 -13.16
C GLU A 406 6.66 -15.28 -13.32
N LEU A 407 5.75 -15.24 -12.34
CA LEU A 407 4.50 -15.97 -12.40
C LEU A 407 3.35 -14.99 -12.65
N GLN A 408 3.34 -13.82 -11.98
CA GLN A 408 2.35 -12.75 -12.16
C GLN A 408 2.88 -11.34 -11.79
N SER A 409 2.40 -10.34 -12.53
CA SER A 409 2.40 -8.89 -12.25
C SER A 409 3.74 -8.14 -12.29
N ALA A 410 4.82 -8.64 -11.68
CA ALA A 410 6.06 -7.88 -11.52
C ALA A 410 7.30 -8.76 -11.57
N GLU A 411 8.39 -8.19 -12.07
CA GLU A 411 9.57 -8.96 -12.43
C GLU A 411 10.89 -8.34 -11.96
N GLY A 412 11.73 -9.14 -11.31
CA GLY A 412 12.99 -8.62 -10.80
C GLY A 412 13.87 -9.63 -10.10
N LEU A 413 15.19 -9.39 -10.15
CA LEU A 413 16.18 -10.01 -9.28
C LEU A 413 16.84 -8.94 -8.42
N LEU A 414 17.01 -9.21 -7.12
CA LEU A 414 17.78 -8.37 -6.21
C LEU A 414 18.81 -9.21 -5.45
N VAL A 415 20.08 -8.82 -5.55
CA VAL A 415 21.20 -9.53 -4.91
C VAL A 415 22.16 -8.54 -4.27
N GLU A 416 22.44 -8.68 -2.97
CA GLU A 416 23.49 -7.91 -2.28
C GLU A 416 24.30 -8.80 -1.33
N GLY A 417 25.62 -8.72 -1.37
CA GLY A 417 26.50 -9.56 -0.55
C GLY A 417 27.77 -8.86 -0.08
N GLU A 418 28.39 -9.48 0.92
CA GLU A 418 29.72 -9.12 1.42
C GLU A 418 30.54 -10.38 1.70
N ILE A 419 31.74 -10.41 1.14
CA ILE A 419 32.68 -11.53 1.18
C ILE A 419 34.01 -11.00 1.71
N ARG A 420 34.60 -11.66 2.71
CA ARG A 420 35.93 -11.37 3.23
C ARG A 420 36.87 -12.54 2.97
N VAL A 421 37.91 -12.30 2.19
CA VAL A 421 38.93 -13.29 1.82
C VAL A 421 40.31 -12.70 2.02
N GLY A 422 41.18 -13.38 2.79
CA GLY A 422 42.55 -12.92 3.03
C GLY A 422 42.62 -11.49 3.57
N GLY A 423 41.73 -11.14 4.52
CA GLY A 423 41.61 -9.78 5.06
C GLY A 423 40.91 -8.74 4.17
N ARG A 424 40.71 -9.00 2.87
CA ARG A 424 40.08 -8.07 1.92
C ARG A 424 38.57 -8.27 1.86
N THR A 425 37.81 -7.17 1.83
CA THR A 425 36.35 -7.18 1.65
C THR A 425 35.97 -6.98 0.18
N ILE A 426 35.13 -7.84 -0.35
CA ILE A 426 34.59 -7.83 -1.71
C ILE A 426 33.07 -7.76 -1.58
N ARG A 427 32.45 -6.85 -2.33
CA ARG A 427 31.01 -6.58 -2.28
C ARG A 427 30.36 -7.06 -3.56
N VAL A 428 29.18 -7.64 -3.43
CA VAL A 428 28.34 -8.08 -4.55
C VAL A 428 27.07 -7.23 -4.52
N ALA A 429 26.63 -6.74 -5.66
CA ALA A 429 25.39 -5.97 -5.80
C ALA A 429 24.82 -6.18 -7.21
N SER A 430 23.52 -6.47 -7.32
CA SER A 430 22.79 -6.49 -8.60
C SER A 430 22.70 -5.07 -9.18
N GLY A 431 22.84 -4.97 -10.50
CA GLY A 431 22.82 -3.70 -11.24
C GLY A 431 23.07 -3.95 -12.72
N SER A 432 23.14 -2.90 -13.52
CA SER A 432 23.25 -2.98 -14.99
C SER A 432 24.54 -3.63 -15.51
N ALA A 433 25.51 -3.92 -14.64
CA ALA A 433 26.71 -4.69 -14.97
C ALA A 433 26.48 -6.21 -15.05
N TRP A 434 25.34 -6.70 -14.55
CA TRP A 434 24.98 -8.11 -14.67
C TRP A 434 24.56 -8.45 -16.10
N ARG A 435 24.83 -9.68 -16.53
CA ARG A 435 24.38 -10.21 -17.82
C ARG A 435 23.06 -10.95 -17.63
N ALA A 436 22.19 -10.90 -18.63
CA ALA A 436 20.89 -11.55 -18.63
C ALA A 436 20.58 -12.26 -19.96
N THR A 437 19.79 -13.33 -19.92
CA THR A 437 19.21 -14.00 -21.09
C THR A 437 17.82 -14.52 -20.76
N LEU A 438 16.99 -14.71 -21.79
CA LEU A 438 15.70 -15.40 -21.71
C LEU A 438 15.78 -16.86 -22.13
N ASP A 439 16.85 -17.25 -22.81
CA ASP A 439 17.07 -18.62 -23.30
C ASP A 439 18.41 -19.15 -22.76
N PRO A 440 18.48 -19.58 -21.49
CA PRO A 440 19.70 -20.10 -20.90
C PRO A 440 20.00 -21.51 -21.41
N ALA A 441 21.08 -21.65 -22.19
CA ALA A 441 21.56 -22.94 -22.69
C ALA A 441 21.98 -23.90 -21.55
N PRO A 442 21.93 -25.22 -21.72
CA PRO A 442 22.39 -26.17 -20.71
C PRO A 442 23.81 -25.87 -20.19
N GLY A 443 23.98 -25.84 -18.88
CA GLY A 443 25.27 -25.54 -18.24
C GLY A 443 25.62 -24.05 -18.14
N TRP A 444 24.69 -23.14 -18.48
CA TRP A 444 24.89 -21.68 -18.35
C TRP A 444 25.34 -21.23 -16.95
N GLU A 445 24.97 -21.97 -15.90
CA GLU A 445 25.34 -21.71 -14.52
C GLU A 445 26.80 -22.05 -14.20
N GLN A 446 27.47 -22.82 -15.07
CA GLN A 446 28.84 -23.26 -14.89
C GLN A 446 29.80 -22.08 -15.00
N PRO A 447 30.96 -22.13 -14.31
CA PRO A 447 31.92 -21.05 -14.40
C PRO A 447 32.36 -20.77 -15.84
N ASP A 448 32.84 -21.78 -16.55
CA ASP A 448 33.47 -21.72 -17.87
C ASP A 448 32.52 -21.39 -19.03
N PHE A 449 31.21 -21.30 -18.80
CA PHE A 449 30.25 -20.88 -19.83
C PHE A 449 30.52 -19.45 -20.31
N ASP A 450 30.61 -19.28 -21.63
CA ASP A 450 30.76 -17.99 -22.30
C ASP A 450 29.42 -17.25 -22.40
N ASP A 451 29.26 -16.20 -21.62
CA ASP A 451 28.09 -15.31 -21.67
C ASP A 451 28.33 -14.05 -22.51
N SER A 452 29.38 -14.01 -23.35
CA SER A 452 29.72 -12.84 -24.16
C SER A 452 28.54 -12.30 -24.98
N ALA A 453 27.68 -13.19 -25.49
CA ALA A 453 26.48 -12.88 -26.26
C ALA A 453 25.27 -12.40 -25.43
N TRP A 454 25.30 -12.52 -24.10
CA TRP A 454 24.19 -12.10 -23.24
C TRP A 454 24.11 -10.58 -23.14
N VAL A 455 22.89 -10.06 -23.08
CA VAL A 455 22.65 -8.62 -22.92
C VAL A 455 22.93 -8.17 -21.49
N ARG A 456 23.13 -6.86 -21.31
CA ARG A 456 23.18 -6.27 -19.96
C ARG A 456 21.78 -6.20 -19.37
N ALA A 457 21.67 -6.47 -18.07
CA ALA A 457 20.41 -6.33 -17.35
C ALA A 457 19.99 -4.85 -17.26
N ARG A 458 18.69 -4.59 -17.36
CA ARG A 458 18.07 -3.29 -17.10
C ARG A 458 17.99 -3.08 -15.58
N SER A 459 18.50 -1.95 -15.09
CA SER A 459 18.31 -1.56 -13.69
C SER A 459 16.94 -0.91 -13.53
N LEU A 460 16.11 -1.46 -12.66
CA LEU A 460 14.77 -0.96 -12.36
C LEU A 460 14.80 0.08 -11.24
N GLY A 461 15.73 -0.07 -10.29
CA GLY A 461 16.02 0.91 -9.24
C GLY A 461 16.31 0.25 -7.89
N ARG A 462 16.69 1.06 -6.89
CA ARG A 462 17.05 0.56 -5.56
C ARG A 462 15.83 0.55 -4.65
N PRO A 463 15.65 -0.47 -3.77
CA PRO A 463 14.62 -0.42 -2.74
C PRO A 463 14.82 0.79 -1.80
N PRO A 464 13.74 1.47 -1.37
CA PRO A 464 12.36 1.23 -1.79
C PRO A 464 12.07 1.79 -3.19
N ILE A 465 11.43 0.98 -4.04
CA ILE A 465 10.95 1.41 -5.36
C ILE A 465 9.68 0.63 -5.74
N SER A 466 8.73 1.27 -6.41
CA SER A 466 7.52 0.61 -6.91
C SER A 466 7.87 -0.48 -7.95
N PRO A 467 7.21 -1.66 -7.93
CA PRO A 467 6.11 -2.07 -7.03
C PRO A 467 6.57 -2.65 -5.68
N TRP A 468 7.86 -2.99 -5.51
CA TRP A 468 8.37 -3.75 -4.36
C TRP A 468 8.38 -3.00 -3.03
N GLY A 469 8.54 -1.68 -3.07
CA GLY A 469 8.67 -0.87 -1.88
C GLY A 469 9.84 -1.31 -0.97
N PRO A 470 9.72 -1.16 0.36
CA PRO A 470 10.79 -1.45 1.30
C PRO A 470 11.05 -2.95 1.55
N LEU A 471 12.33 -3.33 1.70
CA LEU A 471 12.75 -4.69 2.06
C LEU A 471 13.70 -4.69 3.27
N GLU A 472 13.56 -5.71 4.13
CA GLU A 472 14.47 -5.91 5.26
C GLU A 472 15.87 -6.32 4.79
N LYS A 473 16.90 -5.66 5.33
CA LYS A 473 18.31 -6.01 5.07
C LYS A 473 19.10 -6.23 6.36
N PRO A 474 19.55 -7.46 6.66
CA PRO A 474 20.41 -7.72 7.80
C PRO A 474 21.83 -7.19 7.61
N HIS A 475 22.64 -7.22 8.68
CA HIS A 475 24.07 -6.92 8.56
C HIS A 475 24.78 -8.05 7.80
N LEU A 476 25.20 -7.75 6.57
CA LEU A 476 25.84 -8.75 5.71
C LEU A 476 27.30 -9.03 6.10
N GLY A 477 28.03 -8.05 6.63
CA GLY A 477 29.45 -8.17 6.97
C GLY A 477 29.79 -9.10 8.16
N PRO A 478 31.09 -9.20 8.51
CA PRO A 478 31.53 -9.89 9.72
C PRO A 478 30.96 -9.23 10.98
N LEU A 479 30.45 -10.05 11.91
CA LEU A 479 29.99 -9.53 13.19
C LEU A 479 31.17 -9.01 14.01
N THR A 480 31.01 -7.81 14.56
CA THR A 480 32.00 -7.25 15.48
C THR A 480 31.85 -7.90 16.84
N PRO A 481 32.95 -8.36 17.48
CA PRO A 481 32.91 -8.86 18.85
C PRO A 481 32.27 -7.83 19.78
N ALA A 482 31.40 -8.31 20.66
CA ALA A 482 30.78 -7.52 21.70
C ALA A 482 30.61 -8.32 22.99
N ALA A 483 30.85 -7.65 24.11
CA ALA A 483 30.60 -8.19 25.45
C ALA A 483 29.70 -7.25 26.25
N VAL A 484 28.85 -7.81 27.10
CA VAL A 484 28.02 -7.02 28.03
C VAL A 484 28.87 -6.70 29.25
N VAL A 485 29.11 -5.42 29.51
CA VAL A 485 29.85 -4.93 30.68
C VAL A 485 28.90 -4.71 31.85
N ARG A 486 27.73 -4.13 31.58
CA ARG A 486 26.70 -3.87 32.58
C ARG A 486 25.33 -4.02 31.95
N ARG A 487 24.35 -4.49 32.73
CA ARG A 487 22.94 -4.58 32.31
C ARG A 487 22.04 -4.01 33.40
N GLN A 488 21.04 -3.24 32.98
CA GLN A 488 19.97 -2.68 33.79
C GLN A 488 18.65 -3.05 33.12
N VAL A 489 18.21 -4.28 33.35
CA VAL A 489 16.99 -4.86 32.76
C VAL A 489 16.25 -5.59 33.87
N PRO A 490 14.97 -5.27 34.14
CA PRO A 490 14.17 -6.02 35.11
C PRO A 490 13.99 -7.48 34.68
N ALA A 491 14.07 -8.42 35.64
CA ALA A 491 13.80 -9.83 35.38
C ALA A 491 12.32 -10.11 35.10
N THR A 492 11.43 -9.24 35.60
CA THR A 492 9.98 -9.29 35.36
C THR A 492 9.48 -7.92 34.93
N ILE A 493 8.62 -7.89 33.91
CA ILE A 493 7.98 -6.68 33.40
C ILE A 493 6.48 -6.94 33.23
N ARG A 494 5.67 -5.89 33.25
CA ARG A 494 4.22 -5.99 33.02
C ARG A 494 3.87 -5.38 31.66
N ALA A 495 3.04 -6.07 30.88
CA ALA A 495 2.51 -5.54 29.62
C ALA A 495 1.72 -4.23 29.90
N GLY A 496 1.89 -3.23 29.04
CA GLY A 496 1.30 -1.89 29.21
C GLY A 496 2.03 -0.97 30.19
N SER A 497 3.06 -1.46 30.89
CA SER A 497 3.86 -0.63 31.82
C SER A 497 5.06 0.02 31.14
N THR A 498 5.52 1.14 31.70
CA THR A 498 6.79 1.76 31.34
C THR A 498 7.91 1.17 32.19
N VAL A 499 8.95 0.63 31.55
CA VAL A 499 10.13 0.05 32.20
C VAL A 499 11.39 0.80 31.79
N ARG A 500 12.41 0.81 32.65
CA ARG A 500 13.72 1.38 32.32
C ARG A 500 14.68 0.28 31.88
N LEU A 501 15.23 0.43 30.68
CA LEU A 501 16.18 -0.50 30.08
C LEU A 501 17.49 0.21 29.81
N GLY A 502 18.60 -0.38 30.23
CA GLY A 502 19.94 0.13 29.97
C GLY A 502 20.99 -0.97 29.94
N ALA A 503 22.07 -0.72 29.21
CA ALA A 503 23.21 -1.63 29.15
C ALA A 503 24.46 -0.89 28.71
N THR A 504 25.62 -1.38 29.14
CA THR A 504 26.92 -0.99 28.63
C THR A 504 27.55 -2.18 27.92
N PHE A 505 27.97 -1.98 26.68
CA PHE A 505 28.63 -2.98 25.86
C PHE A 505 30.07 -2.56 25.61
N ARG A 506 30.98 -3.54 25.52
CA ARG A 506 32.32 -3.34 24.96
C ARG A 506 32.31 -3.81 23.51
N THR A 507 32.35 -2.90 22.55
CA THR A 507 32.35 -3.19 21.12
C THR A 507 32.75 -1.97 20.27
N ARG A 508 33.36 -2.23 19.11
CA ARG A 508 33.64 -1.22 18.07
C ARG A 508 32.49 -1.02 17.08
N ALA A 509 31.44 -1.86 17.13
CA ALA A 509 30.33 -1.75 16.21
C ALA A 509 29.61 -0.40 16.36
N THR A 510 29.26 0.20 15.23
CA THR A 510 28.55 1.50 15.13
C THR A 510 27.07 1.36 14.80
N GLY A 511 26.55 0.13 14.74
CA GLY A 511 25.16 -0.15 14.40
C GLY A 511 24.15 0.48 15.36
N SER A 512 22.92 0.69 14.85
CA SER A 512 21.75 1.07 15.65
C SER A 512 21.49 0.07 16.78
N ILE A 513 20.85 0.51 17.84
CA ILE A 513 20.49 -0.38 18.95
C ILE A 513 19.20 -1.13 18.63
N VAL A 514 19.23 -2.45 18.79
CA VAL A 514 18.04 -3.30 18.80
C VAL A 514 17.75 -3.70 20.24
N ALA A 515 16.48 -3.58 20.63
CA ALA A 515 15.94 -4.11 21.87
C ALA A 515 14.58 -4.77 21.57
N GLU A 516 14.46 -6.08 21.81
CA GLU A 516 13.22 -6.83 21.55
C GLU A 516 13.08 -8.04 22.48
N LEU A 517 11.85 -8.36 22.88
CA LEU A 517 11.51 -9.61 23.53
C LEU A 517 11.22 -10.67 22.48
N VAL A 518 11.76 -11.87 22.67
CA VAL A 518 11.59 -12.99 21.73
C VAL A 518 11.10 -14.24 22.43
N ARG A 519 10.07 -14.88 21.85
CA ARG A 519 9.54 -16.18 22.26
C ARG A 519 9.09 -16.96 21.02
N GLY A 520 9.86 -17.97 20.61
CA GLY A 520 9.65 -18.62 19.31
C GLY A 520 9.76 -17.58 18.19
N ASP A 521 8.76 -17.53 17.32
CA ASP A 521 8.66 -16.53 16.23
C ASP A 521 8.03 -15.21 16.66
N LEU A 522 7.53 -15.11 17.89
CA LEU A 522 6.98 -13.87 18.41
C LEU A 522 8.11 -12.89 18.78
N ARG A 523 8.12 -11.74 18.10
CA ARG A 523 9.06 -10.63 18.31
C ARG A 523 8.29 -9.41 18.80
N VAL A 524 8.71 -8.84 19.92
CA VAL A 524 8.10 -7.63 20.49
C VAL A 524 9.17 -6.55 20.59
N PRO A 525 9.21 -5.56 19.69
CA PRO A 525 10.18 -4.47 19.74
C PRO A 525 9.96 -3.60 20.97
N LEU A 526 11.06 -3.15 21.57
CA LEU A 526 11.10 -2.31 22.76
C LEU A 526 11.87 -1.03 22.43
N GLN A 527 11.15 0.06 22.18
CA GLN A 527 11.76 1.32 21.74
C GLN A 527 11.33 2.49 22.63
N PRO A 528 12.27 3.32 23.11
CA PRO A 528 11.93 4.54 23.83
C PRO A 528 11.37 5.61 22.88
N ALA A 529 10.55 6.52 23.40
CA ALA A 529 10.09 7.69 22.66
C ALA A 529 11.32 8.52 22.20
N GLY A 530 11.50 8.66 20.88
CA GLY A 530 12.67 9.33 20.28
C GLY A 530 13.89 8.42 20.02
N GLY A 531 13.77 7.11 20.20
CA GLY A 531 14.78 6.13 19.83
C GLY A 531 15.96 6.02 20.79
N TRP A 532 16.79 5.01 20.57
CA TRP A 532 17.94 4.72 21.42
C TRP A 532 19.09 5.71 21.18
N ARG A 533 19.60 6.32 22.26
CA ARG A 533 20.73 7.26 22.23
C ARG A 533 21.98 6.65 22.89
N PRO A 534 22.83 5.94 22.13
CA PRO A 534 24.07 5.38 22.66
C PRO A 534 25.13 6.47 22.90
N ARG A 535 25.83 6.42 24.03
CA ARG A 535 27.03 7.21 24.33
C ARG A 535 28.27 6.36 24.18
N ARG A 536 29.32 6.90 23.54
CA ARG A 536 30.58 6.18 23.28
C ARG A 536 31.74 6.77 24.05
N GLN A 537 32.58 5.91 24.60
CA GLN A 537 33.87 6.25 25.20
C GLN A 537 34.87 5.14 24.84
N GLY A 538 35.66 5.36 23.79
CA GLY A 538 36.48 4.30 23.18
C GLY A 538 35.60 3.14 22.71
N ASP A 539 35.96 1.92 23.10
CA ASP A 539 35.21 0.69 22.78
C ASP A 539 33.99 0.47 23.70
N LEU A 540 33.68 1.39 24.62
CA LEU A 540 32.48 1.28 25.48
C LEU A 540 31.30 2.02 24.87
N VAL A 541 30.17 1.32 24.75
CA VAL A 541 28.89 1.84 24.26
C VAL A 541 27.86 1.73 25.39
N THR A 542 27.48 2.85 25.98
CA THR A 542 26.44 2.90 27.03
C THR A 542 25.11 3.34 26.43
N VAL A 543 24.08 2.53 26.66
CA VAL A 543 22.71 2.77 26.18
C VAL A 543 21.80 2.87 27.39
N GLY A 544 20.99 3.93 27.45
CA GLY A 544 20.05 4.14 28.55
C GLY A 544 20.72 4.44 29.91
N PRO A 545 20.01 4.24 31.04
CA PRO A 545 18.65 3.72 31.11
C PRO A 545 17.63 4.62 30.40
N ALA A 546 16.82 4.05 29.51
CA ALA A 546 15.76 4.74 28.80
C ALA A 546 14.39 4.16 29.20
N ALA A 547 13.38 5.02 29.31
CA ALA A 547 12.00 4.60 29.53
C ALA A 547 11.43 3.99 28.24
N VAL A 548 10.92 2.77 28.35
CA VAL A 548 10.33 2.02 27.24
C VAL A 548 8.96 1.51 27.68
N THR A 549 7.94 1.77 26.87
CA THR A 549 6.60 1.22 27.09
C THR A 549 6.55 -0.20 26.56
N VAL A 550 6.21 -1.16 27.42
CA VAL A 550 5.95 -2.54 27.01
C VAL A 550 4.56 -2.56 26.35
N PRO A 551 4.39 -3.10 25.12
CA PRO A 551 3.08 -3.10 24.49
C PRO A 551 2.03 -3.79 25.35
N GLU A 552 0.81 -3.23 25.37
CA GLU A 552 -0.25 -3.60 26.31
C GLU A 552 -0.69 -5.06 26.17
N PHE A 553 -0.78 -5.55 24.94
CA PHE A 553 -1.39 -6.86 24.64
C PHE A 553 -0.41 -8.01 24.63
N VAL A 554 0.86 -7.81 24.99
CA VAL A 554 1.88 -8.88 24.93
C VAL A 554 1.46 -10.09 25.78
N PRO A 555 1.45 -11.32 25.22
CA PRO A 555 1.20 -12.53 25.96
C PRO A 555 2.14 -12.72 27.15
N GLY A 556 1.60 -13.33 28.20
CA GLY A 556 2.38 -13.66 29.39
C GLY A 556 3.39 -14.76 29.12
N GLY A 557 4.50 -14.78 29.84
CA GLY A 557 5.45 -15.89 29.82
C GLY A 557 6.92 -15.48 29.81
N ARG A 558 7.80 -16.42 29.50
CA ARG A 558 9.26 -16.21 29.49
C ARG A 558 9.72 -15.84 28.08
N TYR A 559 10.44 -14.73 27.98
CA TYR A 559 11.02 -14.20 26.75
C TYR A 559 12.55 -14.12 26.87
N ARG A 560 13.25 -14.19 25.75
CA ARG A 560 14.65 -13.78 25.66
C ARG A 560 14.72 -12.33 25.22
N LEU A 561 15.49 -11.51 25.94
CA LEU A 561 15.74 -10.13 25.52
C LEU A 561 16.96 -10.07 24.59
N ARG A 562 16.75 -9.70 23.33
CA ARG A 562 17.82 -9.26 22.43
C ARG A 562 18.05 -7.78 22.67
N PHE A 563 19.24 -7.42 23.16
CA PHE A 563 19.57 -6.02 23.43
C PHE A 563 21.06 -5.74 23.20
N ALA A 564 21.40 -5.11 22.08
CA ALA A 564 22.77 -4.73 21.70
C ALA A 564 22.78 -3.88 20.40
N PRO A 565 23.92 -3.27 20.03
CA PRO A 565 24.10 -2.66 18.69
C PRO A 565 24.01 -3.71 17.55
N THR A 566 23.46 -3.31 16.40
CA THR A 566 23.41 -4.13 15.18
C THR A 566 24.81 -4.44 14.64
N GLY A 567 24.96 -5.63 14.05
CA GLY A 567 26.25 -6.11 13.55
C GLY A 567 27.21 -6.61 14.64
N THR A 568 26.72 -6.87 15.85
CA THR A 568 27.52 -7.43 16.94
C THR A 568 27.30 -8.92 17.13
N THR A 569 28.28 -9.61 17.73
CA THR A 569 28.15 -11.02 18.12
C THR A 569 27.04 -11.28 19.15
N LEU A 570 26.63 -10.26 19.93
CA LEU A 570 25.57 -10.40 20.94
C LEU A 570 24.17 -10.56 20.34
N LEU A 571 23.88 -9.89 19.21
CA LEU A 571 22.64 -10.13 18.47
C LEU A 571 22.73 -11.36 17.57
N GLY A 572 23.94 -11.84 17.30
CA GLY A 572 24.21 -12.91 16.35
C GLY A 572 23.83 -12.53 14.92
N ARG A 573 23.81 -13.55 14.04
CA ARG A 573 23.14 -13.44 12.74
C ARG A 573 21.66 -13.79 12.93
N TRP A 574 20.84 -13.46 11.94
CA TRP A 574 19.45 -13.89 11.94
C TRP A 574 19.39 -15.38 11.60
N ASP A 575 19.52 -16.25 12.61
CA ASP A 575 19.46 -17.72 12.48
C ASP A 575 18.42 -18.34 13.44
N GLY A 576 17.51 -17.51 13.97
CA GLY A 576 16.52 -17.92 14.98
C GLY A 576 17.09 -18.14 16.40
N ARG A 577 18.42 -18.24 16.57
CA ARG A 577 19.03 -18.45 17.89
C ARG A 577 19.15 -17.13 18.63
N VAL A 578 18.44 -17.03 19.75
CA VAL A 578 18.45 -15.81 20.57
C VAL A 578 19.28 -16.01 21.82
N SER A 579 20.42 -15.31 21.88
CA SER A 579 21.21 -15.17 23.10
C SER A 579 20.76 -13.92 23.87
N GLY A 580 20.58 -14.04 25.20
CA GLY A 580 20.08 -12.94 26.02
C GLY A 580 19.54 -13.38 27.38
N PRO A 581 19.36 -12.45 28.33
CA PRO A 581 18.73 -12.77 29.61
C PRO A 581 17.28 -13.16 29.38
N THR A 582 16.76 -13.99 30.27
CA THR A 582 15.32 -14.27 30.31
C THR A 582 14.61 -13.14 31.04
N VAL A 583 13.52 -12.66 30.45
CA VAL A 583 12.60 -11.69 31.04
C VAL A 583 11.22 -12.33 31.11
N THR A 584 10.59 -12.29 32.27
CA THR A 584 9.21 -12.77 32.46
C THR A 584 8.24 -11.61 32.21
N VAL A 585 7.32 -11.78 31.25
CA VAL A 585 6.25 -10.82 30.99
C VAL A 585 5.00 -11.26 31.75
N GLN A 586 4.48 -10.37 32.57
CA GLN A 586 3.13 -10.48 33.13
C GLN A 586 2.14 -9.87 32.13
N PRO A 587 1.15 -10.64 31.64
CA PRO A 587 0.16 -10.11 30.72
C PRO A 587 -0.76 -9.13 31.46
N ARG A 588 -1.44 -8.27 30.69
CA ARG A 588 -2.57 -7.51 31.24
C ARG A 588 -3.73 -8.45 31.58
N ARG A 589 -4.69 -7.93 32.35
CA ARG A 589 -6.01 -8.56 32.52
C ARG A 589 -6.95 -7.99 31.45
N PRO A 590 -7.57 -8.82 30.60
CA PRO A 590 -8.60 -8.34 29.68
C PRO A 590 -9.75 -7.67 30.41
N GLY A 591 -10.33 -6.65 29.78
CA GLY A 591 -11.59 -6.06 30.21
C GLY A 591 -12.80 -6.97 29.90
N PRO A 592 -14.03 -6.45 30.06
CA PRO A 592 -15.23 -7.14 29.61
C PRO A 592 -15.15 -7.45 28.11
N LEU A 593 -15.62 -8.63 27.71
CA LEU A 593 -15.68 -9.01 26.30
C LEU A 593 -16.53 -8.02 25.51
N ALA A 594 -16.02 -7.61 24.35
CA ALA A 594 -16.77 -6.79 23.42
C ALA A 594 -18.00 -7.55 22.92
N ARG A 595 -19.14 -6.85 22.86
CA ARG A 595 -20.38 -7.39 22.30
C ARG A 595 -20.51 -6.94 20.86
N ALA A 596 -20.48 -7.90 19.94
CA ALA A 596 -20.75 -7.69 18.53
C ALA A 596 -22.08 -8.36 18.15
N GLU A 597 -22.93 -7.63 17.43
CA GLU A 597 -24.17 -8.18 16.88
C GLU A 597 -24.50 -7.49 15.54
N VAL A 598 -25.13 -8.23 14.63
CA VAL A 598 -25.71 -7.63 13.42
C VAL A 598 -27.22 -7.53 13.62
N ARG A 599 -27.77 -6.33 13.45
CA ARG A 599 -29.22 -6.10 13.51
C ARG A 599 -29.64 -5.01 12.53
N PRO A 600 -30.93 -4.97 12.13
CA PRO A 600 -31.42 -3.89 11.29
C PRO A 600 -31.23 -2.51 11.95
N TYR A 601 -30.71 -1.55 11.20
CA TYR A 601 -30.61 -0.15 11.59
C TYR A 601 -30.85 0.73 10.36
N ARG A 602 -31.84 1.63 10.44
CA ARG A 602 -32.28 2.47 9.32
C ARG A 602 -32.57 1.69 8.02
N GLY A 603 -33.06 0.46 8.14
CA GLY A 603 -33.48 -0.38 7.01
C GLY A 603 -32.40 -1.27 6.40
N VAL A 604 -31.16 -1.24 6.91
CA VAL A 604 -30.05 -2.09 6.42
C VAL A 604 -29.46 -2.94 7.56
N PRO A 605 -28.85 -4.11 7.26
CA PRO A 605 -28.04 -4.83 8.24
C PRO A 605 -26.87 -3.96 8.70
N THR A 606 -26.65 -3.85 10.00
CA THR A 606 -25.59 -3.00 10.56
C THR A 606 -24.92 -3.72 11.71
N LEU A 607 -23.59 -3.66 11.75
CA LEU A 607 -22.80 -4.16 12.87
C LEU A 607 -22.99 -3.21 14.06
N PHE A 608 -23.14 -3.78 15.25
CA PHE A 608 -23.12 -3.04 16.50
C PHE A 608 -21.97 -3.53 17.35
N LEU A 609 -21.09 -2.62 17.74
CA LEU A 609 -19.99 -2.89 18.66
C LEU A 609 -20.28 -2.19 19.98
N ASN A 610 -20.44 -2.97 21.05
CA ASN A 610 -20.83 -2.50 22.37
C ASN A 610 -22.08 -1.58 22.35
N GLY A 611 -23.06 -1.96 21.51
CA GLY A 611 -24.33 -1.25 21.37
C GLY A 611 -24.30 0.00 20.46
N LYS A 612 -23.14 0.37 19.92
CA LYS A 612 -23.01 1.48 18.97
C LYS A 612 -23.05 0.97 17.52
N PRO A 613 -23.84 1.59 16.63
CA PRO A 613 -23.84 1.22 15.22
C PRO A 613 -22.47 1.52 14.61
N ASP A 614 -21.97 0.57 13.84
CA ASP A 614 -20.70 0.61 13.14
C ASP A 614 -20.95 0.29 11.66
N ALA A 615 -20.31 1.01 10.75
CA ALA A 615 -20.46 0.80 9.31
C ALA A 615 -19.89 -0.55 8.84
N GLY A 616 -19.10 -1.23 9.69
CA GLY A 616 -18.38 -2.44 9.34
C GLY A 616 -17.18 -2.17 8.44
N MET A 617 -16.77 -0.90 8.28
CA MET A 617 -15.57 -0.54 7.53
C MET A 617 -14.36 -1.13 8.25
N HIS A 618 -13.61 -1.96 7.55
CA HIS A 618 -12.50 -2.70 8.12
C HIS A 618 -11.34 -2.81 7.15
N TYR A 619 -10.18 -3.13 7.69
CA TYR A 619 -9.01 -3.49 6.92
C TYR A 619 -8.69 -4.97 7.09
N ILE A 620 -8.42 -5.65 5.98
CA ILE A 620 -7.91 -7.02 6.00
C ILE A 620 -6.39 -6.97 6.15
N HIS A 621 -5.92 -7.20 7.38
CA HIS A 621 -4.52 -7.22 7.74
C HIS A 621 -3.91 -8.59 7.43
N ILE A 622 -3.35 -8.72 6.24
CA ILE A 622 -2.69 -9.96 5.76
C ILE A 622 -1.18 -10.01 6.07
N ARG A 623 -0.57 -8.88 6.44
CA ARG A 623 0.88 -8.74 6.66
C ARG A 623 1.16 -7.73 7.76
N ASP A 624 2.20 -7.96 8.56
CA ASP A 624 2.67 -7.03 9.60
C ASP A 624 3.28 -5.77 8.96
N VAL A 625 2.41 -4.83 8.58
CA VAL A 625 2.77 -3.53 8.03
C VAL A 625 2.32 -2.44 9.01
N PRO A 626 3.18 -2.02 9.95
CA PRO A 626 2.84 -1.12 11.05
C PRO A 626 2.11 0.17 10.67
N PHE A 627 2.50 0.76 9.54
CA PHE A 627 2.00 2.07 9.13
C PHE A 627 0.62 1.99 8.48
N HIS A 628 0.24 0.86 7.86
CA HIS A 628 -1.15 0.65 7.44
C HIS A 628 -2.09 0.73 8.65
N VAL A 629 -1.73 0.04 9.74
CA VAL A 629 -2.51 0.05 10.97
C VAL A 629 -2.59 1.47 11.55
N ARG A 630 -1.47 2.19 11.64
CA ARG A 630 -1.45 3.57 12.18
C ARG A 630 -2.24 4.56 11.33
N ASN A 631 -2.18 4.45 10.01
CA ASN A 631 -2.97 5.29 9.10
C ASN A 631 -4.47 5.06 9.27
N LEU A 632 -4.89 3.80 9.33
CA LEU A 632 -6.29 3.43 9.53
C LEU A 632 -6.81 3.89 10.89
N ALA A 633 -6.04 3.63 11.95
CA ALA A 633 -6.38 4.06 13.31
C ALA A 633 -6.46 5.59 13.40
N GLY A 634 -5.52 6.29 12.78
CA GLY A 634 -5.55 7.76 12.70
C GLY A 634 -6.74 8.28 11.89
N ALA A 635 -7.21 7.53 10.88
CA ALA A 635 -8.42 7.82 10.13
C ALA A 635 -9.73 7.39 10.84
N GLY A 636 -9.64 6.85 12.06
CA GLY A 636 -10.77 6.43 12.87
C GLY A 636 -11.34 5.04 12.52
N VAL A 637 -10.62 4.24 11.72
CA VAL A 637 -10.98 2.85 11.40
C VAL A 637 -10.31 1.92 12.40
N HIS A 638 -11.12 1.35 13.31
CA HIS A 638 -10.65 0.50 14.41
C HIS A 638 -11.14 -0.95 14.30
N LEU A 639 -11.76 -1.36 13.19
CA LEU A 639 -12.15 -2.76 12.96
C LEU A 639 -11.17 -3.40 11.97
N TYR A 640 -10.61 -4.54 12.36
CA TYR A 640 -9.62 -5.25 11.55
C TYR A 640 -10.01 -6.71 11.39
N VAL A 641 -9.97 -7.19 10.16
CA VAL A 641 -9.96 -8.61 9.86
C VAL A 641 -8.51 -9.03 9.77
N VAL A 642 -8.04 -9.91 10.65
CA VAL A 642 -6.61 -10.25 10.75
C VAL A 642 -6.40 -11.65 10.24
N ASP A 643 -5.64 -11.78 9.16
CA ASP A 643 -5.22 -13.09 8.69
C ASP A 643 -4.19 -13.67 9.67
N VAL A 644 -4.59 -14.75 10.35
CA VAL A 644 -3.72 -15.49 11.26
C VAL A 644 -3.08 -16.70 10.59
N LEU A 645 -3.20 -16.81 9.26
CA LEU A 645 -2.87 -17.92 8.38
C LEU A 645 -3.71 -19.17 8.68
N ASN A 646 -3.50 -19.75 9.85
CA ASN A 646 -4.23 -20.91 10.32
C ASN A 646 -4.47 -20.83 11.83
N ILE A 647 -5.19 -21.81 12.37
CA ILE A 647 -5.59 -21.84 13.79
C ILE A 647 -4.51 -22.39 14.73
N GLY A 648 -3.23 -22.37 14.33
CA GLY A 648 -2.09 -22.88 15.11
C GLY A 648 -2.09 -24.40 15.30
N TRP A 649 -2.82 -25.14 14.47
CA TRP A 649 -2.91 -26.60 14.56
C TRP A 649 -1.81 -27.24 13.71
N VAL A 650 -0.75 -27.73 14.36
CA VAL A 650 0.47 -28.23 13.69
C VAL A 650 0.58 -29.76 13.68
N GLY A 651 -0.46 -30.44 14.16
CA GLY A 651 -0.59 -31.89 14.11
C GLY A 651 -1.57 -32.42 15.16
N PRO A 652 -1.86 -33.73 15.17
CA PRO A 652 -2.70 -34.35 16.19
C PRO A 652 -2.24 -33.96 17.60
N ASP A 653 -3.14 -33.34 18.37
CA ASP A 653 -2.89 -32.84 19.73
C ASP A 653 -1.71 -31.85 19.91
N ARG A 654 -1.14 -31.33 18.83
CA ARG A 654 -0.03 -30.36 18.86
C ARG A 654 -0.48 -29.00 18.33
N TYR A 655 -0.18 -27.96 19.10
CA TYR A 655 -0.60 -26.58 18.81
C TYR A 655 0.54 -25.60 19.03
N ASP A 656 0.70 -24.66 18.11
CA ASP A 656 1.59 -23.51 18.21
C ASP A 656 0.86 -22.25 17.75
N TYR A 657 0.61 -21.35 18.68
CA TYR A 657 -0.12 -20.10 18.44
C TYR A 657 0.79 -18.89 18.22
N ALA A 658 2.10 -19.08 18.04
CA ALA A 658 3.04 -17.97 17.86
C ALA A 658 2.69 -17.07 16.68
N ILE A 659 2.28 -17.65 15.54
CA ILE A 659 1.87 -16.90 14.34
C ILE A 659 0.54 -16.15 14.59
N PRO A 660 -0.55 -16.80 15.03
CA PRO A 660 -1.79 -16.08 15.36
C PRO A 660 -1.59 -14.94 16.36
N ASP A 661 -0.85 -15.19 17.45
CA ASP A 661 -0.55 -14.17 18.45
C ASP A 661 0.22 -13.00 17.84
N ARG A 662 1.22 -13.28 16.98
CA ARG A 662 2.02 -12.26 16.32
C ARG A 662 1.16 -11.37 15.41
N MET A 663 0.28 -11.95 14.60
CA MET A 663 -0.56 -11.21 13.66
C MET A 663 -1.63 -10.37 14.36
N ILE A 664 -2.17 -10.84 15.47
CA ILE A 664 -3.10 -10.03 16.29
C ILE A 664 -2.32 -8.89 16.98
N LEU A 665 -1.12 -9.17 17.49
CA LEU A 665 -0.26 -8.17 18.13
C LEU A 665 0.27 -7.10 17.17
N SER A 666 0.52 -7.43 15.90
CA SER A 666 0.97 -6.43 14.92
C SER A 666 -0.06 -5.33 14.74
N VAL A 667 -1.35 -5.63 14.87
CA VAL A 667 -2.42 -4.62 14.91
C VAL A 667 -2.46 -3.92 16.27
N LEU A 668 -2.66 -4.67 17.35
CA LEU A 668 -2.94 -4.10 18.68
C LEU A 668 -1.81 -3.26 19.29
N ARG A 669 -0.56 -3.45 18.84
CA ARG A 669 0.57 -2.60 19.27
C ARG A 669 0.57 -1.22 18.62
N HIS A 670 -0.13 -1.06 17.49
CA HIS A 670 -0.22 0.17 16.72
C HIS A 670 -1.60 0.81 16.81
N ASP A 671 -2.64 0.02 17.04
CA ASP A 671 -3.97 0.47 17.41
C ASP A 671 -4.49 -0.28 18.65
N PRO A 672 -4.24 0.26 19.86
CA PRO A 672 -4.79 -0.30 21.08
C PRO A 672 -6.33 -0.18 21.19
N GLN A 673 -7.01 0.53 20.29
CA GLN A 673 -8.47 0.62 20.26
C GLN A 673 -9.11 -0.44 19.35
N ALA A 674 -8.29 -1.15 18.57
CA ALA A 674 -8.77 -2.09 17.57
C ALA A 674 -9.67 -3.19 18.14
N TYR A 675 -10.71 -3.51 17.38
CA TYR A 675 -11.46 -4.76 17.44
C TYR A 675 -10.99 -5.67 16.31
N ILE A 676 -10.89 -6.96 16.60
CA ILE A 676 -10.25 -7.96 15.76
C ILE A 676 -11.25 -9.06 15.40
N ILE A 677 -11.31 -9.39 14.11
CA ILE A 677 -11.94 -10.60 13.57
C ILE A 677 -10.79 -11.44 12.97
N PRO A 678 -10.28 -12.46 13.67
CA PRO A 678 -9.31 -13.37 13.07
C PRO A 678 -9.96 -14.10 11.88
N THR A 679 -9.28 -14.07 10.73
CA THR A 679 -9.56 -14.89 9.56
C THR A 679 -8.47 -15.94 9.38
N PHE A 680 -8.84 -17.14 8.93
CA PHE A 680 -7.94 -18.28 8.84
C PHE A 680 -8.45 -19.33 7.86
N ASP A 681 -7.53 -20.02 7.21
CA ASP A 681 -7.81 -21.13 6.31
C ASP A 681 -8.02 -22.44 7.10
N LEU A 682 -9.16 -23.09 6.88
CA LEU A 682 -9.55 -24.39 7.42
C LEU A 682 -9.35 -25.53 6.42
N SER A 683 -8.83 -25.25 5.23
CA SER A 683 -8.63 -26.24 4.19
C SER A 683 -7.47 -27.20 4.49
N GLY A 684 -7.42 -28.30 3.74
CA GLY A 684 -6.30 -29.23 3.79
C GLY A 684 -4.94 -28.61 3.42
N LYS A 685 -4.91 -27.47 2.72
CA LYS A 685 -3.65 -26.78 2.39
C LYS A 685 -2.95 -26.23 3.62
N ALA A 686 -3.72 -25.66 4.54
CA ALA A 686 -3.19 -25.12 5.79
C ALA A 686 -2.68 -26.22 6.74
N PHE A 687 -3.09 -27.48 6.53
CA PHE A 687 -2.81 -28.60 7.44
C PHE A 687 -2.38 -29.88 6.70
N PRO A 688 -1.22 -29.93 6.01
CA PRO A 688 -0.85 -31.03 5.10
C PRO A 688 -0.91 -32.45 5.69
N PHE A 689 -0.77 -32.58 7.02
CA PHE A 689 -0.89 -33.82 7.78
C PHE A 689 -2.32 -34.41 7.81
N TRP A 690 -3.33 -33.69 7.28
CA TRP A 690 -4.71 -34.17 7.19
C TRP A 690 -4.81 -35.49 6.42
N ARG A 691 -3.92 -35.72 5.44
CA ARG A 691 -3.89 -36.91 4.59
C ARG A 691 -3.71 -38.21 5.38
N ASP A 692 -3.02 -38.13 6.51
CA ASP A 692 -2.79 -39.28 7.39
C ASP A 692 -3.98 -39.55 8.33
N LEU A 693 -4.93 -38.61 8.40
CA LEU A 693 -6.05 -38.62 9.36
C LEU A 693 -7.40 -38.87 8.70
N VAL A 694 -7.57 -38.46 7.44
CA VAL A 694 -8.84 -38.50 6.72
C VAL A 694 -8.86 -39.70 5.77
N PRO A 695 -9.83 -40.62 5.89
CA PRO A 695 -9.99 -41.75 4.98
C PRO A 695 -10.13 -41.32 3.51
N ARG A 696 -9.56 -42.09 2.56
CA ARG A 696 -9.52 -41.72 1.13
C ARG A 696 -10.91 -41.54 0.50
N ASP A 697 -11.94 -42.21 1.02
CA ASP A 697 -13.34 -42.07 0.56
C ASP A 697 -13.99 -40.73 1.00
N GLU A 698 -13.30 -39.96 1.85
CA GLU A 698 -13.68 -38.63 2.28
C GLU A 698 -12.83 -37.52 1.63
N TRP A 699 -12.09 -37.82 0.56
CA TRP A 699 -11.29 -36.83 -0.16
C TRP A 699 -12.11 -36.27 -1.33
N THR A 700 -11.95 -34.97 -1.62
CA THR A 700 -12.60 -34.33 -2.76
C THR A 700 -12.27 -35.12 -4.03
N THR A 701 -13.28 -35.38 -4.84
CA THR A 701 -13.16 -36.18 -6.07
C THR A 701 -13.78 -35.44 -7.24
N THR A 702 -13.08 -35.41 -8.38
CA THR A 702 -13.56 -34.86 -9.66
C THR A 702 -14.57 -35.80 -10.33
N ASP A 703 -15.27 -35.32 -11.35
CA ASP A 703 -16.25 -36.11 -12.09
C ASP A 703 -15.66 -37.31 -12.83
N ASP A 704 -14.37 -37.27 -13.16
CA ASP A 704 -13.59 -38.38 -13.73
C ASP A 704 -12.89 -39.27 -12.67
N GLY A 705 -13.18 -39.06 -11.38
CA GLY A 705 -12.73 -39.92 -10.29
C GLY A 705 -11.32 -39.62 -9.76
N GLN A 706 -10.73 -38.48 -10.12
CA GLN A 706 -9.42 -38.04 -9.61
C GLN A 706 -9.54 -37.29 -8.28
N HIS A 707 -8.51 -37.38 -7.45
CA HIS A 707 -8.43 -36.62 -6.19
C HIS A 707 -7.57 -35.36 -6.29
N ASN A 708 -6.85 -35.24 -7.38
CA ASN A 708 -6.01 -34.11 -7.66
C ASN A 708 -6.88 -33.04 -8.32
N VAL A 709 -7.09 -31.91 -7.65
CA VAL A 709 -7.99 -30.81 -8.03
C VAL A 709 -7.19 -29.52 -8.13
N GLY A 710 -7.54 -28.66 -9.08
CA GLY A 710 -6.97 -27.34 -9.27
C GLY A 710 -7.31 -26.41 -8.12
N ASP A 711 -6.32 -25.64 -7.70
CA ASP A 711 -6.53 -24.52 -6.80
C ASP A 711 -6.70 -23.19 -7.54
N TYR A 712 -6.80 -22.10 -6.78
CA TYR A 712 -6.98 -20.75 -7.33
C TYR A 712 -5.87 -20.35 -8.32
N ALA A 713 -4.63 -20.81 -8.11
CA ALA A 713 -3.49 -20.50 -8.97
C ALA A 713 -3.27 -21.56 -10.08
N GLY A 714 -4.21 -22.49 -10.25
CA GLY A 714 -4.11 -23.60 -11.19
C GLY A 714 -3.17 -24.72 -10.75
N GLN A 715 -2.62 -24.68 -9.52
CA GLN A 715 -1.79 -25.76 -9.01
C GLN A 715 -2.64 -26.96 -8.62
N ARG A 716 -2.07 -28.14 -8.82
CA ARG A 716 -2.70 -29.44 -8.62
C ARG A 716 -2.52 -29.91 -7.17
N ASN A 717 -3.62 -30.03 -6.43
CA ASN A 717 -3.63 -30.32 -4.99
C ASN A 717 -4.70 -31.35 -4.61
N GLU A 718 -4.59 -31.90 -3.41
CA GLU A 718 -5.61 -32.79 -2.82
C GLU A 718 -6.26 -32.10 -1.62
N PHE A 719 -7.55 -32.35 -1.42
CA PHE A 719 -8.33 -31.70 -0.36
C PHE A 719 -9.28 -32.69 0.32
N PRO A 720 -9.55 -32.54 1.63
CA PRO A 720 -10.70 -33.19 2.25
C PRO A 720 -11.98 -32.77 1.54
N SER A 721 -12.94 -33.68 1.39
CA SER A 721 -14.30 -33.31 0.99
C SER A 721 -14.88 -32.32 2.00
N LEU A 722 -15.58 -31.28 1.53
CA LEU A 722 -16.36 -30.40 2.43
C LEU A 722 -17.47 -31.18 3.18
N ALA A 723 -17.81 -32.38 2.72
CA ALA A 723 -18.74 -33.30 3.35
C ALA A 723 -18.05 -34.37 4.23
N SER A 724 -16.73 -34.32 4.43
CA SER A 724 -15.98 -35.26 5.25
C SER A 724 -16.38 -35.16 6.74
N PRO A 725 -17.04 -36.19 7.33
CA PRO A 725 -17.33 -36.18 8.76
C PRO A 725 -16.06 -36.24 9.61
N THR A 726 -15.00 -36.90 9.13
CA THR A 726 -13.72 -36.99 9.85
C THR A 726 -13.05 -35.62 9.91
N TRP A 727 -12.94 -34.92 8.77
CA TRP A 727 -12.37 -33.58 8.71
C TRP A 727 -13.16 -32.60 9.56
N ALA A 728 -14.49 -32.56 9.42
CA ALA A 728 -15.36 -31.69 10.20
C ALA A 728 -15.18 -31.87 11.72
N ARG A 729 -15.05 -33.11 12.20
CA ARG A 729 -14.82 -33.39 13.62
C ARG A 729 -13.45 -32.90 14.09
N LEU A 730 -12.40 -33.13 13.30
CA LEU A 730 -11.04 -32.73 13.64
C LEU A 730 -10.87 -31.20 13.65
N THR A 731 -11.33 -30.52 12.60
CA THR A 731 -11.26 -29.06 12.49
C THR A 731 -12.12 -28.39 13.55
N HIS A 732 -13.30 -28.92 13.87
CA HIS A 732 -14.12 -28.42 14.97
C HIS A 732 -13.38 -28.52 16.32
N ALA A 733 -12.74 -29.66 16.61
CA ALA A 733 -11.96 -29.81 17.85
C ALA A 733 -10.78 -28.82 17.92
N ALA A 734 -10.07 -28.64 16.82
CA ALA A 734 -8.97 -27.68 16.71
C ALA A 734 -9.46 -26.23 16.85
N LEU A 735 -10.56 -25.86 16.20
CA LEU A 735 -11.17 -24.54 16.27
C LEU A 735 -11.63 -24.19 17.69
N ARG A 736 -12.21 -25.16 18.42
CA ARG A 736 -12.55 -24.99 19.84
C ARG A 736 -11.32 -24.71 20.70
N ARG A 737 -10.19 -25.36 20.43
CA ARG A 737 -8.92 -25.10 21.15
C ARG A 737 -8.39 -23.71 20.82
N PHE A 738 -8.42 -23.31 19.55
CA PHE A 738 -8.03 -21.97 19.13
C PHE A 738 -8.90 -20.89 19.78
N ALA A 739 -10.23 -21.04 19.76
CA ALA A 739 -11.13 -20.10 20.42
C ALA A 739 -10.81 -19.98 21.93
N ARG A 740 -10.58 -21.11 22.63
CA ARG A 740 -10.16 -21.10 24.05
C ARG A 740 -8.83 -20.38 24.28
N HIS A 741 -7.86 -20.57 23.38
CA HIS A 741 -6.59 -19.84 23.43
C HIS A 741 -6.84 -18.33 23.34
N LEU A 742 -7.63 -17.87 22.36
CA LEU A 742 -7.97 -16.45 22.22
C LEU A 742 -8.75 -15.92 23.44
N TYR A 743 -9.64 -16.70 24.05
CA TYR A 743 -10.34 -16.34 25.30
C TYR A 743 -9.40 -16.22 26.50
N ALA A 744 -8.35 -17.04 26.58
CA ALA A 744 -7.36 -17.01 27.65
C ALA A 744 -6.26 -15.95 27.43
N SER A 745 -6.24 -15.33 26.25
CA SER A 745 -5.21 -14.39 25.84
C SER A 745 -5.39 -13.00 26.48
N PRO A 746 -4.34 -12.16 26.46
CA PRO A 746 -4.46 -10.75 26.82
C PRO A 746 -5.29 -9.92 25.83
N PHE A 747 -5.74 -10.44 24.70
CA PHE A 747 -6.52 -9.70 23.70
C PHE A 747 -7.98 -10.17 23.61
N ALA A 748 -8.44 -11.00 24.55
CA ALA A 748 -9.79 -11.59 24.54
C ALA A 748 -10.93 -10.56 24.42
N ASP A 749 -10.82 -9.41 25.08
CA ASP A 749 -11.79 -8.31 25.03
C ASP A 749 -11.81 -7.54 23.70
N ARG A 750 -10.87 -7.83 22.79
CA ARG A 750 -10.77 -7.23 21.45
C ARG A 750 -11.30 -8.13 20.35
N ILE A 751 -11.55 -9.41 20.63
CA ILE A 751 -12.08 -10.34 19.63
C ILE A 751 -13.59 -10.15 19.52
N VAL A 752 -14.07 -9.77 18.33
CA VAL A 752 -15.49 -9.44 18.07
C VAL A 752 -16.17 -10.39 17.09
N GLY A 753 -15.44 -11.36 16.54
CA GLY A 753 -15.97 -12.34 15.60
C GLY A 753 -14.92 -13.34 15.16
N TYR A 754 -15.30 -14.21 14.23
CA TYR A 754 -14.41 -15.15 13.55
C TYR A 754 -14.81 -15.20 12.09
N TRP A 755 -13.83 -15.22 11.19
CA TRP A 755 -14.06 -15.38 9.76
C TRP A 755 -13.36 -16.66 9.28
N PRO A 756 -14.00 -17.84 9.43
CA PRO A 756 -13.42 -19.07 8.91
C PRO A 756 -13.51 -19.11 7.38
N CYS A 757 -12.40 -19.40 6.73
CA CYS A 757 -12.29 -19.62 5.30
C CYS A 757 -11.99 -21.09 5.01
N ASP A 758 -12.45 -21.59 3.88
CA ASP A 758 -12.08 -22.85 3.24
C ASP A 758 -12.36 -22.64 1.74
N GLY A 759 -12.21 -23.67 0.91
CA GLY A 759 -12.54 -23.64 -0.50
C GLY A 759 -11.62 -22.75 -1.33
N ILE A 760 -11.92 -22.70 -2.63
CA ILE A 760 -11.14 -21.91 -3.56
C ILE A 760 -11.32 -20.40 -3.28
N SER A 761 -10.31 -19.58 -3.58
CA SER A 761 -10.27 -18.14 -3.26
C SER A 761 -10.49 -17.74 -1.78
N TRP A 762 -10.34 -18.67 -0.82
CA TRP A 762 -10.68 -18.44 0.61
C TRP A 762 -12.18 -18.21 0.85
N GLU A 763 -12.99 -18.63 -0.11
CA GLU A 763 -14.44 -18.57 -0.08
C GLU A 763 -14.97 -20.00 -0.11
N TRP A 764 -16.12 -20.25 0.52
CA TRP A 764 -16.75 -21.58 0.59
C TRP A 764 -17.34 -22.02 -0.76
N PHE A 765 -16.50 -22.05 -1.79
CA PHE A 765 -16.72 -22.54 -3.13
C PHE A 765 -16.02 -23.89 -3.31
N PRO A 766 -16.54 -24.74 -4.23
CA PRO A 766 -15.87 -25.98 -4.59
C PRO A 766 -14.45 -25.73 -5.09
N TRP A 767 -13.50 -26.58 -4.68
CA TRP A 767 -12.18 -26.65 -5.30
C TRP A 767 -12.29 -26.93 -6.80
N GLY A 768 -11.31 -26.51 -7.60
CA GLY A 768 -11.29 -26.77 -9.05
C GLY A 768 -12.16 -25.85 -9.90
N ALA A 769 -12.98 -24.97 -9.30
CA ALA A 769 -13.89 -24.09 -10.05
C ALA A 769 -13.16 -23.16 -11.04
N GLN A 770 -11.99 -22.64 -10.68
CA GLN A 770 -11.14 -21.78 -11.52
C GLN A 770 -10.44 -22.56 -12.65
N SER A 771 -10.39 -23.89 -12.55
CA SER A 771 -9.82 -24.79 -13.56
C SER A 771 -10.90 -25.57 -14.32
N GLU A 772 -12.16 -25.15 -14.22
CA GLU A 772 -13.33 -25.77 -14.85
C GLU A 772 -13.58 -27.25 -14.46
N GLU A 773 -13.09 -27.64 -13.28
CA GLU A 773 -13.28 -28.97 -12.74
C GLU A 773 -14.53 -29.05 -11.88
N TRP A 774 -15.22 -30.18 -12.00
CA TRP A 774 -16.47 -30.38 -11.29
C TRP A 774 -16.20 -31.31 -10.12
N VAL A 775 -16.42 -30.78 -8.92
CA VAL A 775 -16.36 -31.51 -7.65
C VAL A 775 -17.66 -31.22 -6.88
N ASP A 776 -18.02 -31.97 -5.85
CA ASP A 776 -17.33 -33.12 -5.27
C ASP A 776 -18.13 -34.41 -5.52
N TYR A 777 -17.48 -35.40 -6.13
CA TYR A 777 -18.05 -36.71 -6.46
C TYR A 777 -17.61 -37.82 -5.50
N SER A 778 -17.04 -37.46 -4.35
CA SER A 778 -16.57 -38.42 -3.35
C SER A 778 -17.71 -39.26 -2.74
N PRO A 779 -17.42 -40.49 -2.27
CA PRO A 779 -18.37 -41.28 -1.51
C PRO A 779 -18.94 -40.54 -0.29
N ALA A 780 -18.11 -39.75 0.41
CA ALA A 780 -18.57 -38.91 1.52
C ALA A 780 -19.61 -37.87 1.08
N TYR A 781 -19.38 -37.19 -0.03
CA TYR A 781 -20.33 -36.20 -0.57
C TYR A 781 -21.65 -36.84 -1.00
N LEU A 782 -21.61 -38.03 -1.63
CA LEU A 782 -22.80 -38.80 -1.96
C LEU A 782 -23.63 -39.14 -0.71
N ARG A 783 -22.98 -39.66 0.35
CA ARG A 783 -23.67 -39.99 1.62
C ARG A 783 -24.29 -38.73 2.25
N ALA A 784 -23.59 -37.60 2.22
CA ALA A 784 -24.10 -36.34 2.73
C ALA A 784 -25.30 -35.83 1.93
N PHE A 785 -25.25 -35.94 0.59
CA PHE A 785 -26.34 -35.59 -0.30
C PHE A 785 -27.58 -36.45 -0.06
N GLN A 786 -27.43 -37.78 0.00
CA GLN A 786 -28.52 -38.70 0.34
C GLN A 786 -29.11 -38.40 1.73
N SER A 787 -28.28 -38.04 2.70
CA SER A 787 -28.73 -37.64 4.04
C SER A 787 -29.48 -36.30 4.03
N TRP A 788 -29.07 -35.36 3.19
CA TRP A 788 -29.78 -34.09 3.01
C TRP A 788 -31.15 -34.31 2.36
N LEU A 789 -31.26 -35.16 1.34
CA LEU A 789 -32.54 -35.49 0.69
C LEU A 789 -33.54 -36.10 1.67
N ARG A 790 -33.09 -36.98 2.57
CA ARG A 790 -33.93 -37.53 3.65
C ARG A 790 -34.48 -36.45 4.60
N ARG A 791 -33.82 -35.30 4.72
CA ARG A 791 -34.29 -34.17 5.55
C ARG A 791 -35.18 -33.20 4.79
N GLN A 792 -34.92 -33.00 3.50
CA GLN A 792 -35.72 -32.09 2.67
C GLN A 792 -37.07 -32.68 2.28
N TYR A 793 -37.09 -33.98 2.01
CA TYR A 793 -38.28 -34.68 1.56
C TYR A 793 -38.88 -35.48 2.71
N PRO A 794 -40.19 -35.35 2.96
CA PRO A 794 -40.84 -36.07 4.06
C PRO A 794 -40.78 -37.60 3.87
N ASP A 795 -40.77 -38.07 2.62
CA ASP A 795 -40.64 -39.47 2.25
C ASP A 795 -40.07 -39.63 0.83
N LEU A 796 -39.73 -40.87 0.46
CA LEU A 796 -39.18 -41.20 -0.86
C LEU A 796 -40.19 -40.94 -1.98
N ALA A 797 -41.49 -41.06 -1.71
CA ALA A 797 -42.53 -40.81 -2.70
C ALA A 797 -42.60 -39.32 -3.08
N ALA A 798 -42.37 -38.41 -2.12
CA ALA A 798 -42.27 -36.98 -2.36
C ALA A 798 -41.04 -36.63 -3.20
N LEU A 799 -39.89 -37.24 -2.93
CA LEU A 799 -38.69 -37.09 -3.76
C LEU A 799 -38.94 -37.60 -5.19
N ASN A 800 -39.48 -38.81 -5.34
CA ASN A 800 -39.80 -39.39 -6.63
C ASN A 800 -40.78 -38.52 -7.44
N ARG A 801 -41.79 -37.94 -6.79
CA ARG A 801 -42.70 -36.98 -7.43
C ARG A 801 -41.99 -35.70 -7.86
N ALA A 802 -41.16 -35.12 -6.99
CA ALA A 802 -40.50 -33.85 -7.25
C ALA A 802 -39.41 -33.95 -8.33
N TRP A 803 -38.72 -35.09 -8.41
CA TRP A 803 -37.64 -35.32 -9.36
C TRP A 803 -38.06 -36.11 -10.60
N HIS A 804 -39.33 -36.53 -10.69
CA HIS A 804 -39.84 -37.41 -11.73
C HIS A 804 -39.05 -38.72 -11.85
N THR A 805 -38.82 -39.39 -10.72
CA THR A 805 -38.04 -40.63 -10.63
C THR A 805 -38.85 -41.77 -10.00
N GLN A 806 -38.31 -42.99 -10.07
CA GLN A 806 -38.87 -44.21 -9.46
C GLN A 806 -37.81 -44.92 -8.61
N LEU A 807 -37.13 -44.18 -7.74
CA LEU A 807 -36.13 -44.72 -6.82
C LEU A 807 -36.79 -45.67 -5.82
N ALA A 808 -36.15 -46.81 -5.55
CA ALA A 808 -36.63 -47.79 -4.57
C ALA A 808 -36.10 -47.49 -3.16
N SER A 809 -34.95 -46.84 -3.06
CA SER A 809 -34.35 -46.32 -1.83
C SER A 809 -33.66 -44.97 -2.07
N TYR A 810 -33.48 -44.19 -1.00
CA TYR A 810 -32.56 -43.04 -1.01
C TYR A 810 -31.11 -43.45 -1.36
N ASP A 811 -30.73 -44.70 -1.09
CA ASP A 811 -29.39 -45.22 -1.41
C ASP A 811 -29.19 -45.43 -2.92
N ASP A 812 -30.27 -45.47 -3.71
CA ASP A 812 -30.22 -45.54 -5.17
C ASP A 812 -29.92 -44.18 -5.80
N VAL A 813 -30.05 -43.08 -5.04
CA VAL A 813 -29.69 -41.75 -5.52
C VAL A 813 -28.21 -41.71 -5.88
N ARG A 814 -27.91 -41.09 -7.01
CA ARG A 814 -26.55 -40.75 -7.45
C ARG A 814 -26.41 -39.23 -7.60
N LEU A 815 -25.18 -38.75 -7.43
CA LEU A 815 -24.84 -37.36 -7.70
C LEU A 815 -25.08 -37.04 -9.18
N PRO A 816 -25.59 -35.85 -9.52
CA PRO A 816 -25.73 -35.41 -10.89
C PRO A 816 -24.37 -35.34 -11.59
N THR A 817 -24.27 -35.94 -12.76
CA THR A 817 -23.08 -35.87 -13.61
C THR A 817 -22.81 -34.44 -14.12
N LYS A 818 -21.58 -34.17 -14.58
CA LYS A 818 -21.24 -32.89 -15.23
C LYS A 818 -22.17 -32.57 -16.40
N ALA A 819 -22.47 -33.56 -17.24
CA ALA A 819 -23.41 -33.41 -18.36
C ALA A 819 -24.82 -33.04 -17.87
N GLU A 820 -25.33 -33.74 -16.84
CA GLU A 820 -26.62 -33.42 -16.25
C GLU A 820 -26.65 -32.02 -15.62
N ARG A 821 -25.53 -31.51 -15.07
CA ARG A 821 -25.38 -30.18 -14.47
C ARG A 821 -25.25 -29.04 -15.50
N LEU A 822 -24.67 -29.32 -16.66
CA LEU A 822 -24.56 -28.38 -17.78
C LEU A 822 -25.79 -28.35 -18.69
N ALA A 823 -26.66 -29.37 -18.61
CA ALA A 823 -27.87 -29.43 -19.41
C ALA A 823 -28.78 -28.22 -19.14
N THR A 824 -29.26 -27.60 -20.22
CA THR A 824 -30.21 -26.50 -20.26
C THR A 824 -31.30 -26.83 -21.28
N ASP A 825 -32.52 -26.38 -21.01
CA ASP A 825 -33.70 -26.57 -21.87
C ASP A 825 -34.42 -25.23 -22.15
N ARG A 826 -33.96 -24.12 -21.53
CA ARG A 826 -34.37 -22.76 -21.86
C ARG A 826 -33.19 -21.79 -21.85
N LEU A 827 -32.57 -21.64 -23.03
CA LEU A 827 -31.37 -20.81 -23.21
C LEU A 827 -30.25 -21.27 -22.27
N ALA A 828 -29.77 -20.39 -21.40
CA ALA A 828 -28.76 -20.71 -20.38
C ALA A 828 -29.36 -21.25 -19.06
N PHE A 829 -30.68 -21.42 -18.99
CA PHE A 829 -31.40 -21.83 -17.78
C PHE A 829 -32.09 -23.18 -17.95
N ARG A 830 -32.51 -23.73 -16.81
CA ARG A 830 -33.43 -24.88 -16.75
C ARG A 830 -34.86 -24.41 -16.58
N ASP A 831 -35.79 -25.05 -17.27
CA ASP A 831 -37.21 -24.99 -17.03
C ASP A 831 -37.53 -25.82 -15.78
N PRO A 832 -38.01 -25.20 -14.69
CA PRO A 832 -38.40 -25.95 -13.49
C PRO A 832 -39.60 -26.89 -13.74
N ALA A 833 -40.33 -26.73 -14.85
CA ALA A 833 -41.39 -27.63 -15.29
C ALA A 833 -40.97 -28.52 -16.48
N GLY A 834 -39.70 -28.44 -16.89
CA GLY A 834 -39.15 -29.18 -18.01
C GLY A 834 -38.94 -30.66 -17.73
N PRO A 835 -38.71 -31.48 -18.77
CA PRO A 835 -38.52 -32.92 -18.65
C PRO A 835 -37.13 -33.31 -18.11
N LEU A 836 -36.19 -32.35 -18.00
CA LEU A 836 -34.88 -32.60 -17.42
C LEU A 836 -35.04 -32.97 -15.94
N ARG A 837 -34.30 -34.00 -15.51
CA ARG A 837 -34.22 -34.38 -14.10
C ARG A 837 -33.88 -33.13 -13.27
N ARG A 838 -34.65 -32.88 -12.21
CA ARG A 838 -34.30 -31.85 -11.22
C ARG A 838 -33.08 -32.35 -10.46
N VAL A 839 -31.94 -31.70 -10.70
CA VAL A 839 -30.64 -32.08 -10.12
C VAL A 839 -30.17 -31.15 -8.99
N THR A 840 -30.92 -30.08 -8.77
CA THR A 840 -30.75 -29.10 -7.69
C THR A 840 -32.13 -28.64 -7.26
N ASP A 841 -32.37 -28.53 -5.95
CA ASP A 841 -33.64 -28.06 -5.40
C ASP A 841 -33.60 -26.60 -4.97
#